data_AF-A0A528NDY7-F1
#
_entry.id   AF-A0A528NDY7-F1
#
_cell.length_a   1.000
_cell.length_b   1.000
_cell.length_c   1.000
_cell.angle_alpha   90.00
_cell.angle_beta   90.00
_cell.angle_gamma   90.00
#
_symmetry.space_group_name_H-M   'P 1'
#
loop_
_entity.id
_entity.type
_entity.pdbx_description
1 polymer ?
#
loop_
_entity_poly.entity_id
_entity_poly.type
_entity_poly.pdbx_seq_one_letter_code
_entity_poly.pdbx_strand_id
1 'polypeptide(L)'
;MKSVNFEILRTRWPELAELGGFAEAYTHADPASALVKLRLFAENLTKDIYRDLRLPKPDQPTFVDLLKNAAFASVTPKVVLDKLHALRIHGNKAAHGDEAKTQNVLWLLKEAHDLARWLLVQYGNAKAGDIASFKQPQPPQAAEARERRQILEKLAAQEAQMEALLCELDAARQAATAAKKKAAELEAISASAHAAADALAFDEATTRIRLIDSMLARVGWDVGAARASTEQVGKEVEVEHQPTESGIGYADYVLWDDNGNPLAVIEAKKTSVEPERGRYQAKLYADGLEKTFGHRPVIFYTNGFDIWIWDDAQDFPPRRIFGFYSKDSLQHLANYQRKERKPLDTIEINEQIVDRLYQVEAIKRVAERFEGKHRKALVVQATGTGKTRVAIALTDLLIRAGWVKRVLFLCDRRELRKQAKNAFNDFLPEPIRIVTSRVRSNASERIFLATYPAMQKVFQSFDPGFFDLIIADESHRSIYNVYGDIFGHFDCHQIGLTATPVDFVTKSTFRLFDCEGQLPTANYDLEQAVQDGHLTPFEVFEHTTQFLREGIRLDTLTKEQIEQLEEQGEDPSQYDFSSEQVDKVIYNKDTNRSILRNLMENGLRDASGQLPGKSIIFARNHQHAILLAQLFDEMYPQYGGKFCQVIDNYDPRAEQLIDDFKGEGTNNALTIAISVDMLDTGIDIPEILNLVFAKPIKSPVKFWQMVGRGTRLCKDLFGPGQDKTIFRIFDHWGNFERFEMGYRPAEPTQSKSLLQLAFEERLLLAETALHGSEIPIFEVVINLVAADIDALPEESIAVREKWKEKRTLSQPATLKAFAPATVARLRQDIAPLMQWRNIRGRTDAYALDLLIARMQNAVLRRSPQIADLKIDLMDRLAALQMHLNPVREKADVIKRVKSDEFWSGVTAQALEEVRGPLREIVHHRQRGGGQALLPKVIDVTEEESSILFNRRSASLTAVDMKAYQQIVEAELKKHFDTNSTLKKIRAGEPVSDSDLDSLVSLILTQSGNASRAVLAEFFSATAEPLQFAIRSIIGMDADAVQAKFAEFARKHPKLTAKQTRFLALLQNHIARYGSITIEKLYEAPFTVVDADGLDGVFEDETEVSDLLSVIRAFGPSAAEESPRNPNERSE
;
A
#
# COMPACT_ATOMS: atom_id res chain seq x y z
N MET A 1 -28.58 -29.38 -41.71
CA MET A 1 -29.47 -28.21 -41.94
C MET A 1 -28.79 -27.24 -42.90
N LYS A 2 -29.50 -26.64 -43.87
CA LYS A 2 -28.90 -25.67 -44.81
C LYS A 2 -28.88 -24.28 -44.18
N SER A 3 -27.69 -23.73 -43.97
CA SER A 3 -27.46 -22.44 -43.29
C SER A 3 -27.48 -21.28 -44.30
N VAL A 4 -27.76 -20.06 -43.84
CA VAL A 4 -27.69 -18.87 -44.71
C VAL A 4 -26.28 -18.30 -44.75
N ASN A 5 -25.58 -18.22 -43.61
CA ASN A 5 -24.25 -17.63 -43.53
C ASN A 5 -23.13 -18.67 -43.48
N PHE A 6 -23.36 -19.85 -42.91
CA PHE A 6 -22.31 -20.86 -42.69
C PHE A 6 -22.27 -21.96 -43.77
N GLU A 7 -23.16 -21.93 -44.76
CA GLU A 7 -23.15 -22.89 -45.87
C GLU A 7 -21.85 -22.85 -46.68
N ILE A 8 -21.17 -21.69 -46.65
CA ILE A 8 -19.84 -21.49 -47.24
C ILE A 8 -18.80 -22.50 -46.73
N LEU A 9 -19.00 -23.07 -45.53
CA LEU A 9 -18.10 -24.06 -44.93
C LEU A 9 -18.46 -25.50 -45.28
N ARG A 10 -19.66 -25.79 -45.79
CA ARG A 10 -20.24 -27.15 -45.88
C ARG A 10 -19.35 -28.15 -46.64
N THR A 11 -18.72 -27.69 -47.72
CA THR A 11 -17.91 -28.54 -48.61
C THR A 11 -16.66 -29.09 -47.92
N ARG A 12 -16.09 -28.37 -46.95
CA ARG A 12 -14.79 -28.72 -46.33
C ARG A 12 -14.83 -28.89 -44.81
N TRP A 13 -15.73 -28.19 -44.14
CA TRP A 13 -15.98 -28.28 -42.70
C TRP A 13 -17.49 -28.40 -42.46
N PRO A 14 -18.10 -29.55 -42.82
CA PRO A 14 -19.54 -29.75 -42.67
C PRO A 14 -20.02 -29.61 -41.23
N GLU A 15 -19.20 -29.97 -40.24
CA GLU A 15 -19.52 -29.85 -38.82
C GLU A 15 -19.62 -28.38 -38.37
N LEU A 16 -18.70 -27.53 -38.84
CA LEU A 16 -18.74 -26.09 -38.56
C LEU A 16 -19.94 -25.43 -39.25
N ALA A 17 -20.28 -25.87 -40.46
CA ALA A 17 -21.45 -25.40 -41.18
C ALA A 17 -22.77 -25.81 -40.51
N GLU A 18 -22.82 -26.98 -39.86
CA GLU A 18 -23.96 -27.42 -39.05
C GLU A 18 -24.05 -26.64 -37.73
N LEU A 19 -22.95 -26.51 -36.98
CA LEU A 19 -22.93 -25.76 -35.72
C LEU A 19 -23.33 -24.29 -35.89
N GLY A 20 -22.83 -23.63 -36.95
CA GLY A 20 -23.26 -22.29 -37.32
C GLY A 20 -24.72 -22.23 -37.78
N GLY A 21 -25.21 -23.26 -38.48
CA GLY A 21 -26.61 -23.39 -38.87
C GLY A 21 -27.56 -23.58 -37.68
N PHE A 22 -27.18 -24.37 -36.67
CA PHE A 22 -27.94 -24.49 -35.42
C PHE A 22 -27.94 -23.19 -34.63
N ALA A 23 -26.79 -22.50 -34.55
CA ALA A 23 -26.72 -21.19 -33.91
C ALA A 23 -27.65 -20.16 -34.59
N GLU A 24 -27.70 -20.15 -35.93
CA GLU A 24 -28.65 -19.33 -36.71
C GLU A 24 -30.10 -19.68 -36.38
N ALA A 25 -30.43 -20.98 -36.36
CA ALA A 25 -31.78 -21.46 -36.10
C ALA A 25 -32.28 -21.09 -34.70
N TYR A 26 -31.41 -21.22 -33.70
CA TYR A 26 -31.73 -20.95 -32.30
C TYR A 26 -31.68 -19.46 -31.94
N THR A 27 -31.12 -18.60 -32.79
CA THR A 27 -30.85 -17.18 -32.48
C THR A 27 -32.03 -16.46 -31.82
N HIS A 28 -33.25 -16.64 -32.33
CA HIS A 28 -34.47 -16.01 -31.79
C HIS A 28 -35.34 -16.94 -30.93
N ALA A 29 -35.18 -18.26 -31.08
CA ALA A 29 -36.02 -19.25 -30.40
C ALA A 29 -35.45 -19.72 -29.06
N ASP A 30 -34.12 -19.84 -28.96
CA ASP A 30 -33.37 -20.19 -27.76
C ASP A 30 -31.96 -19.57 -27.80
N PRO A 31 -31.82 -18.30 -27.39
CA PRO A 31 -30.56 -17.57 -27.42
C PRO A 31 -29.43 -18.25 -26.60
N ALA A 32 -29.76 -18.96 -25.53
CA ALA A 32 -28.77 -19.63 -24.70
C ALA A 32 -28.14 -20.81 -25.46
N SER A 33 -28.98 -21.65 -26.07
CA SER A 33 -28.51 -22.76 -26.92
C SER A 33 -27.72 -22.25 -28.13
N ALA A 34 -28.11 -21.13 -28.73
CA ALA A 34 -27.34 -20.51 -29.81
C ALA A 34 -25.91 -20.12 -29.38
N LEU A 35 -25.72 -19.54 -28.18
CA LEU A 35 -24.39 -19.23 -27.64
C LEU A 35 -23.55 -20.47 -27.35
N VAL A 36 -24.18 -21.55 -26.88
CA VAL A 36 -23.50 -22.83 -26.65
C VAL A 36 -23.01 -23.41 -27.99
N LYS A 37 -23.83 -23.37 -29.05
CA LYS A 37 -23.42 -23.82 -30.39
C LYS A 37 -22.33 -22.95 -31.01
N LEU A 38 -22.37 -21.63 -30.79
CA LEU A 38 -21.30 -20.72 -31.21
C LEU A 38 -19.96 -20.98 -30.50
N ARG A 39 -20.00 -21.38 -29.22
CA ARG A 39 -18.81 -21.84 -28.51
C ARG A 39 -18.28 -23.15 -29.07
N LEU A 40 -19.15 -24.13 -29.31
CA LEU A 40 -18.77 -25.40 -29.96
C LEU A 40 -18.21 -25.18 -31.36
N PHE A 41 -18.73 -24.23 -32.12
CA PHE A 41 -18.19 -23.79 -33.41
C PHE A 41 -16.76 -23.28 -33.25
N ALA A 42 -16.52 -22.36 -32.31
CA ALA A 42 -15.19 -21.81 -32.06
C ALA A 42 -14.18 -22.88 -31.59
N GLU A 43 -14.64 -23.81 -30.74
CA GLU A 43 -13.83 -24.91 -30.25
C GLU A 43 -13.45 -25.90 -31.35
N ASN A 44 -14.40 -26.31 -32.19
CA ASN A 44 -14.13 -27.21 -33.30
C ASN A 44 -13.26 -26.56 -34.38
N LEU A 45 -13.48 -25.29 -34.67
CA LEU A 45 -12.62 -24.52 -35.58
C LEU A 45 -11.18 -24.50 -35.06
N THR A 46 -11.00 -24.26 -33.76
CA THR A 46 -9.69 -24.32 -33.11
C THR A 46 -9.08 -25.71 -33.22
N LYS A 47 -9.85 -26.78 -32.93
CA LYS A 47 -9.39 -28.18 -33.06
C LYS A 47 -8.97 -28.52 -34.50
N ASP A 48 -9.70 -28.03 -35.50
CA ASP A 48 -9.40 -28.23 -36.92
C ASP A 48 -8.09 -27.55 -37.32
N ILE A 49 -7.86 -26.31 -36.90
CA ILE A 49 -6.58 -25.60 -37.15
C ILE A 49 -5.43 -26.36 -36.49
N TYR A 50 -5.60 -26.79 -35.24
CA TYR A 50 -4.63 -27.61 -34.54
C TYR A 50 -4.29 -28.90 -35.28
N ARG A 51 -5.27 -29.54 -35.90
CA ARG A 51 -5.09 -30.76 -36.71
C ARG A 51 -4.37 -30.45 -38.03
N ASP A 52 -4.89 -29.49 -38.79
CA ASP A 52 -4.43 -29.18 -40.14
C ASP A 52 -3.00 -28.60 -40.11
N LEU A 53 -2.68 -27.86 -39.06
CA LEU A 53 -1.34 -27.32 -38.80
C LEU A 53 -0.46 -28.22 -37.92
N ARG A 54 -1.00 -29.32 -37.39
CA ARG A 54 -0.28 -30.28 -36.51
C ARG A 54 0.42 -29.59 -35.34
N LEU A 55 -0.29 -28.66 -34.69
CA LEU A 55 0.23 -27.88 -33.58
C LEU A 55 0.34 -28.71 -32.29
N PRO A 56 1.35 -28.44 -31.43
CA PRO A 56 1.51 -29.14 -30.16
C PRO A 56 0.35 -28.83 -29.21
N LYS A 57 -0.33 -29.88 -28.73
CA LYS A 57 -1.43 -29.79 -27.75
C LYS A 57 -0.90 -30.09 -26.33
N PRO A 58 -1.37 -29.38 -25.30
CA PRO A 58 -1.20 -29.78 -23.90
C PRO A 58 -1.93 -31.11 -23.62
N ASP A 59 -1.55 -31.82 -22.55
CA ASP A 59 -2.28 -33.01 -22.09
C ASP A 59 -3.68 -32.64 -21.59
N GLN A 60 -4.70 -33.34 -22.10
CA GLN A 60 -6.13 -33.09 -21.84
C GLN A 60 -6.51 -31.59 -21.91
N PRO A 61 -6.29 -30.92 -23.05
CA PRO A 61 -6.36 -29.47 -23.10
C PRO A 61 -7.80 -28.99 -23.06
N THR A 62 -8.10 -28.06 -22.16
CA THR A 62 -9.39 -27.34 -22.21
C THR A 62 -9.38 -26.35 -23.38
N PHE A 63 -10.56 -25.87 -23.80
CA PHE A 63 -10.66 -24.91 -24.90
C PHE A 63 -9.83 -23.62 -24.63
N VAL A 64 -9.76 -23.15 -23.38
CA VAL A 64 -8.93 -21.98 -23.05
C VAL A 64 -7.43 -22.28 -23.12
N ASP A 65 -7.01 -23.51 -22.82
CA ASP A 65 -5.60 -23.92 -22.91
C ASP A 65 -5.12 -24.01 -24.35
N LEU A 66 -6.00 -24.41 -25.28
CA LEU A 66 -5.72 -24.37 -26.71
C LEU A 66 -5.56 -22.93 -27.22
N LEU A 67 -6.46 -22.03 -26.85
CA LEU A 67 -6.37 -20.62 -27.28
C LEU A 67 -5.14 -19.90 -26.71
N LYS A 68 -4.70 -20.25 -25.50
CA LYS A 68 -3.53 -19.65 -24.83
C LYS A 68 -2.21 -20.32 -25.18
N ASN A 69 -2.23 -21.41 -25.94
CA ASN A 69 -1.02 -22.11 -26.31
C ASN A 69 -0.15 -21.25 -27.25
N ALA A 70 1.14 -21.16 -26.96
CA ALA A 70 2.07 -20.34 -27.72
C ALA A 70 2.11 -20.70 -29.22
N ALA A 71 1.99 -21.98 -29.58
CA ALA A 71 2.04 -22.42 -30.97
C ALA A 71 0.76 -22.08 -31.77
N PHE A 72 -0.37 -21.95 -31.08
CA PHE A 72 -1.62 -21.49 -31.70
C PHE A 72 -1.66 -19.96 -31.80
N ALA A 73 -1.23 -19.28 -30.73
CA ALA A 73 -1.15 -17.82 -30.70
C ALA A 73 -0.15 -17.26 -31.72
N SER A 74 0.92 -18.01 -32.05
CA SER A 74 1.93 -17.57 -33.03
C SER A 74 1.44 -17.60 -34.48
N VAL A 75 0.44 -18.44 -34.81
CA VAL A 75 -0.06 -18.62 -36.19
C VAL A 75 -1.44 -18.02 -36.41
N THR A 76 -2.06 -17.47 -35.37
CA THR A 76 -3.42 -16.93 -35.39
C THR A 76 -3.37 -15.43 -35.06
N PRO A 77 -3.85 -14.54 -35.94
CA PRO A 77 -3.84 -13.10 -35.68
C PRO A 77 -4.60 -12.74 -34.41
N LYS A 78 -4.15 -11.70 -33.70
CA LYS A 78 -4.75 -11.29 -32.43
C LYS A 78 -6.25 -11.00 -32.52
N VAL A 79 -6.70 -10.36 -33.59
CA VAL A 79 -8.12 -10.09 -33.81
C VAL A 79 -8.95 -11.39 -33.91
N VAL A 80 -8.39 -12.44 -34.53
CA VAL A 80 -9.03 -13.76 -34.64
C VAL A 80 -9.06 -14.44 -33.27
N LEU A 81 -7.99 -14.34 -32.48
CA LEU A 81 -7.95 -14.83 -31.09
C LEU A 81 -8.98 -14.12 -30.19
N ASP A 82 -9.12 -12.80 -30.32
CA ASP A 82 -10.09 -12.01 -29.55
C ASP A 82 -11.53 -12.42 -29.90
N LYS A 83 -11.83 -12.66 -31.19
CA LYS A 83 -13.13 -13.20 -31.65
C LYS A 83 -13.40 -14.60 -31.09
N LEU A 84 -12.40 -15.50 -31.06
CA LEU A 84 -12.51 -16.82 -30.44
C LEU A 84 -12.73 -16.74 -28.91
N HIS A 85 -12.06 -15.81 -28.24
CA HIS A 85 -12.26 -15.55 -26.83
C HIS A 85 -13.65 -14.98 -26.50
N ALA A 86 -14.20 -14.10 -27.35
CA ALA A 86 -15.55 -13.60 -27.21
C ALA A 86 -16.59 -14.74 -27.26
N LEU A 87 -16.51 -15.62 -28.26
CA LEU A 87 -17.39 -16.80 -28.37
C LEU A 87 -17.26 -17.74 -27.17
N ARG A 88 -16.03 -17.96 -26.67
CA ARG A 88 -15.78 -18.78 -25.47
C ARG A 88 -16.41 -18.17 -24.21
N ILE A 89 -16.21 -16.88 -23.96
CA ILE A 89 -16.66 -16.21 -22.73
C ILE A 89 -18.17 -16.21 -22.66
N HIS A 90 -18.85 -15.79 -23.73
CA HIS A 90 -20.30 -15.70 -23.75
C HIS A 90 -20.97 -17.08 -23.80
N GLY A 91 -20.38 -18.05 -24.51
CA GLY A 91 -20.90 -19.43 -24.48
C GLY A 91 -20.69 -20.15 -23.14
N ASN A 92 -19.60 -19.87 -22.41
CA ASN A 92 -19.41 -20.39 -21.05
C ASN A 92 -20.49 -19.85 -20.09
N LYS A 93 -20.79 -18.55 -20.15
CA LYS A 93 -21.84 -17.91 -19.35
C LYS A 93 -23.21 -18.56 -19.61
N ALA A 94 -23.56 -18.74 -20.89
CA ALA A 94 -24.79 -19.42 -21.28
C ALA A 94 -24.87 -20.87 -20.77
N ALA A 95 -23.78 -21.64 -20.87
CA ALA A 95 -23.72 -23.01 -20.37
C ALA A 95 -23.84 -23.12 -18.83
N HIS A 96 -23.53 -22.04 -18.10
CA HIS A 96 -23.67 -21.96 -16.64
C HIS A 96 -24.99 -21.36 -16.17
N GLY A 97 -25.94 -21.10 -17.09
CA GLY A 97 -27.30 -20.66 -16.77
C GLY A 97 -27.51 -19.15 -16.71
N ASP A 98 -26.55 -18.35 -17.15
CA ASP A 98 -26.71 -16.88 -17.25
C ASP A 98 -27.72 -16.51 -18.35
N GLU A 99 -28.46 -15.41 -18.15
CA GLU A 99 -29.47 -14.93 -19.10
C GLU A 99 -28.85 -14.52 -20.45
N ALA A 100 -29.30 -15.13 -21.55
CA ALA A 100 -28.79 -14.89 -22.90
C ALA A 100 -29.70 -13.93 -23.68
N LYS A 101 -29.19 -12.73 -23.99
CA LYS A 101 -29.90 -11.75 -24.83
C LYS A 101 -29.69 -12.07 -26.33
N THR A 102 -30.77 -12.11 -27.12
CA THR A 102 -30.74 -12.33 -28.60
C THR A 102 -29.78 -11.39 -29.32
N GLN A 103 -29.63 -10.15 -28.87
CA GLN A 103 -28.70 -9.18 -29.44
C GLN A 103 -27.22 -9.63 -29.33
N ASN A 104 -26.84 -10.21 -28.20
CA ASN A 104 -25.49 -10.75 -28.00
C ASN A 104 -25.24 -11.93 -28.94
N VAL A 105 -26.28 -12.76 -29.17
CA VAL A 105 -26.21 -13.89 -30.11
C VAL A 105 -26.01 -13.39 -31.54
N LEU A 106 -26.78 -12.40 -31.99
CA LEU A 106 -26.67 -11.83 -33.33
C LEU A 106 -25.28 -11.22 -33.61
N TRP A 107 -24.71 -10.53 -32.62
CA TRP A 107 -23.33 -10.05 -32.69
C TRP A 107 -22.34 -11.21 -32.82
N LEU A 108 -22.42 -12.20 -31.93
CA LEU A 108 -21.49 -13.34 -31.93
C LEU A 108 -21.66 -14.24 -33.16
N LEU A 109 -22.85 -14.32 -33.74
CA LEU A 109 -23.12 -15.00 -35.01
C LEU A 109 -22.36 -14.32 -36.16
N LYS A 110 -22.30 -12.98 -36.17
CA LYS A 110 -21.52 -12.21 -37.12
C LYS A 110 -20.02 -12.40 -36.90
N GLU A 111 -19.54 -12.39 -35.66
CA GLU A 111 -18.12 -12.66 -35.36
C GLU A 111 -17.73 -14.09 -35.76
N ALA A 112 -18.60 -15.09 -35.56
CA ALA A 112 -18.40 -16.46 -36.00
C ALA A 112 -18.41 -16.59 -37.54
N HIS A 113 -19.24 -15.80 -38.23
CA HIS A 113 -19.20 -15.72 -39.69
C HIS A 113 -17.90 -15.07 -40.19
N ASP A 114 -17.38 -14.03 -39.52
CA ASP A 114 -16.06 -13.47 -39.86
C ASP A 114 -14.94 -14.50 -39.66
N LEU A 115 -15.03 -15.33 -38.62
CA LEU A 115 -14.12 -16.46 -38.42
C LEU A 115 -14.26 -17.51 -39.54
N ALA A 116 -15.48 -17.79 -39.99
CA ALA A 116 -15.73 -18.68 -41.13
C ALA A 116 -15.10 -18.15 -42.43
N ARG A 117 -15.25 -16.84 -42.71
CA ARG A 117 -14.62 -16.17 -43.85
C ARG A 117 -13.10 -16.23 -43.76
N TRP A 118 -12.55 -15.90 -42.59
CA TRP A 118 -11.11 -16.00 -42.34
C TRP A 118 -10.58 -17.42 -42.56
N LEU A 119 -11.30 -18.44 -42.05
CA LEU A 119 -10.94 -19.85 -42.24
C LEU A 119 -10.93 -20.25 -43.73
N LEU A 120 -11.91 -19.79 -44.52
CA LEU A 120 -11.99 -20.04 -45.96
C LEU A 120 -10.91 -19.33 -46.77
N VAL A 121 -10.60 -18.08 -46.45
CA VAL A 121 -9.52 -17.34 -47.13
C VAL A 121 -8.18 -17.98 -46.80
N GLN A 122 -7.93 -18.25 -45.51
CA GLN A 122 -6.63 -18.69 -45.03
C GLN A 122 -6.34 -20.17 -45.33
N TYR A 123 -7.33 -21.05 -45.13
CA TYR A 123 -7.12 -22.50 -45.28
C TYR A 123 -7.89 -23.09 -46.46
N GLY A 124 -8.93 -22.40 -46.94
CA GLY A 124 -9.81 -22.82 -48.05
C GLY A 124 -9.39 -22.35 -49.44
N ASN A 125 -8.34 -21.52 -49.57
CA ASN A 125 -7.90 -20.87 -50.82
C ASN A 125 -8.99 -20.01 -51.51
N ALA A 126 -9.97 -19.51 -50.76
CA ALA A 126 -10.99 -18.62 -51.30
C ALA A 126 -10.48 -17.17 -51.38
N LYS A 127 -10.91 -16.40 -52.39
CA LYS A 127 -10.62 -14.95 -52.45
C LYS A 127 -11.62 -14.19 -51.58
N ALA A 128 -11.13 -13.22 -50.81
CA ALA A 128 -11.95 -12.44 -49.87
C ALA A 128 -13.17 -11.74 -50.52
N GLY A 129 -13.05 -11.35 -51.79
CA GLY A 129 -14.12 -10.68 -52.56
C GLY A 129 -15.23 -11.60 -53.08
N ASP A 130 -15.00 -12.92 -53.13
CA ASP A 130 -15.96 -13.89 -53.67
C ASP A 130 -16.87 -14.48 -52.57
N ILE A 131 -16.68 -14.07 -51.31
CA ILE A 131 -17.42 -14.59 -50.15
C ILE A 131 -18.53 -13.62 -49.76
N ALA A 132 -19.77 -14.10 -49.72
CA ALA A 132 -20.94 -13.31 -49.37
C ALA A 132 -20.81 -12.62 -48.00
N SER A 133 -21.35 -11.40 -47.90
CA SER A 133 -21.45 -10.67 -46.63
C SER A 133 -22.47 -11.33 -45.70
N PHE A 134 -22.28 -11.15 -44.39
CA PHE A 134 -23.20 -11.64 -43.37
C PHE A 134 -24.63 -11.12 -43.59
N LYS A 135 -25.61 -12.03 -43.54
CA LYS A 135 -27.05 -11.77 -43.57
C LYS A 135 -27.65 -12.12 -42.22
N GLN A 136 -28.19 -11.11 -41.54
CA GLN A 136 -28.78 -11.28 -40.23
C GLN A 136 -30.01 -12.22 -40.27
N PRO A 137 -30.12 -13.24 -39.41
CA PRO A 137 -31.31 -14.09 -39.32
C PRO A 137 -32.53 -13.26 -38.91
N GLN A 138 -33.62 -13.37 -39.67
CA GLN A 138 -34.87 -12.68 -39.35
C GLN A 138 -35.65 -13.42 -38.25
N PRO A 139 -36.36 -12.69 -37.37
CA PRO A 139 -37.25 -13.33 -36.42
C PRO A 139 -38.38 -14.05 -37.18
N PRO A 140 -38.84 -15.23 -36.72
CA PRO A 140 -39.94 -15.91 -37.35
C PRO A 140 -41.19 -15.02 -37.35
N GLN A 141 -41.85 -14.85 -38.50
CA GLN A 141 -43.20 -14.28 -38.57
C GLN A 141 -44.11 -15.06 -37.62
N ALA A 142 -45.05 -14.38 -36.96
CA ALA A 142 -45.86 -14.87 -35.84
C ALA A 142 -46.40 -16.31 -36.03
N ALA A 143 -45.55 -17.29 -35.75
CA ALA A 143 -45.85 -18.71 -35.75
C ALA A 143 -46.36 -19.05 -34.36
N GLU A 144 -47.52 -19.69 -34.30
CA GLU A 144 -48.14 -20.13 -33.05
C GLU A 144 -47.16 -20.95 -32.19
N ALA A 145 -47.30 -20.87 -30.87
CA ALA A 145 -46.42 -21.56 -29.91
C ALA A 145 -46.25 -23.07 -30.19
N ARG A 146 -47.24 -23.69 -30.87
CA ARG A 146 -47.23 -25.09 -31.29
C ARG A 146 -46.23 -25.39 -32.40
N GLU A 147 -46.09 -24.50 -33.39
CA GLU A 147 -45.12 -24.65 -34.48
C GLU A 147 -43.69 -24.42 -33.97
N ARG A 148 -43.48 -23.45 -33.08
CA ARG A 148 -42.17 -23.24 -32.42
C ARG A 148 -41.72 -24.46 -31.64
N ARG A 149 -42.63 -25.09 -30.89
CA ARG A 149 -42.34 -26.31 -30.13
C ARG A 149 -41.98 -27.49 -31.05
N GLN A 150 -42.69 -27.67 -32.16
CA GLN A 150 -42.38 -28.70 -33.16
C GLN A 150 -41.03 -28.45 -33.85
N ILE A 151 -40.69 -27.19 -34.14
CA ILE A 151 -39.38 -26.82 -34.70
C ILE A 151 -38.26 -27.11 -33.70
N LEU A 152 -38.43 -26.74 -32.42
CA LEU A 152 -37.46 -27.01 -31.37
C LEU A 152 -37.29 -28.53 -31.10
N GLU A 153 -38.36 -29.30 -31.09
CA GLU A 153 -38.30 -30.77 -30.96
C GLU A 153 -37.56 -31.42 -32.13
N LYS A 154 -37.78 -30.91 -33.36
CA LYS A 154 -37.08 -31.40 -34.56
C LYS A 154 -35.61 -30.99 -34.59
N LEU A 155 -35.27 -29.78 -34.13
CA LEU A 155 -33.90 -29.30 -33.99
C LEU A 155 -33.15 -30.08 -32.91
N ALA A 156 -33.78 -30.33 -31.75
CA ALA A 156 -33.21 -31.12 -30.66
C ALA A 156 -32.91 -32.57 -31.08
N ALA A 157 -33.79 -33.20 -31.88
CA ALA A 157 -33.53 -34.54 -32.43
C ALA A 157 -32.34 -34.56 -33.40
N GLN A 158 -32.19 -33.55 -34.26
CA GLN A 158 -31.04 -33.40 -35.16
C GLN A 158 -29.74 -33.08 -34.40
N GLU A 159 -29.85 -32.31 -33.32
CA GLU A 159 -28.74 -31.95 -32.44
C GLU A 159 -28.18 -33.16 -31.69
N ALA A 160 -29.04 -33.99 -31.09
CA ALA A 160 -28.62 -35.21 -30.40
C ALA A 160 -27.88 -36.19 -31.34
N GLN A 161 -28.33 -36.28 -32.61
CA GLN A 161 -27.66 -37.08 -33.63
C GLN A 161 -26.28 -36.50 -34.01
N MET A 162 -26.17 -35.17 -34.09
CA MET A 162 -24.90 -34.48 -34.36
C MET A 162 -23.90 -34.62 -33.22
N GLU A 163 -24.36 -34.52 -31.96
CA GLU A 163 -23.48 -34.67 -30.79
C GLU A 163 -22.90 -36.09 -30.69
N ALA A 164 -23.69 -37.12 -31.02
CA ALA A 164 -23.18 -38.49 -31.13
C ALA A 164 -22.10 -38.62 -32.21
N LEU A 165 -22.31 -38.01 -33.39
CA LEU A 165 -21.32 -38.00 -34.48
C LEU A 165 -20.05 -37.23 -34.13
N LEU A 166 -20.16 -36.10 -33.43
CA LEU A 166 -19.00 -35.32 -32.96
C LEU A 166 -18.18 -36.10 -31.93
N CYS A 167 -18.83 -36.85 -31.04
CA CYS A 167 -18.15 -37.73 -30.09
C CYS A 167 -17.41 -38.88 -30.78
N GLU A 168 -18.04 -39.55 -31.76
CA GLU A 168 -17.38 -40.59 -32.56
C GLU A 168 -16.19 -40.04 -33.37
N LEU A 169 -16.36 -38.84 -33.94
CA LEU A 169 -15.32 -38.16 -34.69
C LEU A 169 -14.13 -37.74 -33.81
N ASP A 170 -14.40 -37.21 -32.60
CA ASP A 170 -13.35 -36.83 -31.66
C ASP A 170 -12.59 -38.06 -31.13
N ALA A 171 -13.27 -39.21 -30.92
CA ALA A 171 -12.63 -40.48 -30.59
C ALA A 171 -11.73 -41.01 -31.73
N ALA A 172 -12.19 -40.93 -32.98
CA ALA A 172 -11.40 -41.29 -34.15
C ALA A 172 -10.19 -40.35 -34.35
N ARG A 173 -10.34 -39.05 -34.04
CA ARG A 173 -9.27 -38.03 -34.13
C ARG A 173 -8.17 -38.23 -33.08
N GLN A 174 -8.48 -38.78 -31.92
CA GLN A 174 -7.49 -39.08 -30.87
C GLN A 174 -6.56 -40.24 -31.23
N ALA A 175 -6.97 -41.14 -32.13
CA ALA A 175 -6.19 -42.31 -32.54
C ALA A 175 -5.09 -42.01 -33.59
N ALA A 176 -5.06 -40.82 -34.19
CA ALA A 176 -4.13 -40.46 -35.26
C ALA A 176 -2.93 -39.62 -34.74
N THR A 177 -1.82 -40.26 -34.37
CA THR A 177 -0.55 -39.58 -34.08
C THR A 177 0.27 -39.36 -35.36
N ALA A 178 0.61 -38.10 -35.69
CA ALA A 178 1.50 -37.76 -36.80
C ALA A 178 2.54 -36.69 -36.39
N ALA A 179 3.71 -36.74 -37.03
CA ALA A 179 4.88 -35.89 -36.75
C ALA A 179 4.62 -34.37 -36.93
N LYS A 180 5.24 -33.58 -36.03
CA LYS A 180 5.11 -32.11 -35.89
C LYS A 180 5.76 -31.37 -37.08
N LYS A 181 5.16 -30.25 -37.51
CA LYS A 181 5.72 -29.35 -38.54
C LYS A 181 6.87 -28.51 -37.98
N LYS A 182 7.82 -28.11 -38.86
CA LYS A 182 9.02 -27.31 -38.51
C LYS A 182 8.69 -25.81 -38.39
N ALA A 183 9.50 -25.07 -37.63
CA ALA A 183 9.27 -23.65 -37.30
C ALA A 183 9.14 -22.70 -38.52
N ALA A 184 9.93 -22.93 -39.58
CA ALA A 184 9.90 -22.10 -40.79
C ALA A 184 8.55 -22.16 -41.55
N GLU A 185 7.86 -23.30 -41.49
CA GLU A 185 6.52 -23.44 -42.09
C GLU A 185 5.46 -22.70 -41.27
N LEU A 186 5.62 -22.60 -39.96
CA LEU A 186 4.68 -21.89 -39.07
C LEU A 186 4.79 -20.36 -39.23
N GLU A 187 5.99 -19.83 -39.49
CA GLU A 187 6.18 -18.39 -39.75
C GLU A 187 5.51 -17.95 -41.07
N ALA A 188 5.66 -18.74 -42.14
CA ALA A 188 4.98 -18.47 -43.42
C ALA A 188 3.45 -18.50 -43.29
N ILE A 189 2.93 -19.45 -42.50
CA ILE A 189 1.49 -19.57 -42.20
C ILE A 189 1.00 -18.36 -41.39
N SER A 190 1.81 -17.88 -40.42
CA SER A 190 1.50 -16.69 -39.63
C SER A 190 1.42 -15.43 -40.49
N ALA A 191 2.38 -15.21 -41.39
CA ALA A 191 2.37 -14.08 -42.31
C ALA A 191 1.15 -14.09 -43.24
N SER A 192 0.81 -15.26 -43.81
CA SER A 192 -0.40 -15.44 -44.61
C SER A 192 -1.68 -15.18 -43.80
N ALA A 193 -1.73 -15.64 -42.54
CA ALA A 193 -2.90 -15.48 -41.69
C ALA A 193 -3.16 -14.00 -41.34
N HIS A 194 -2.10 -13.22 -41.13
CA HIS A 194 -2.19 -11.78 -40.94
C HIS A 194 -2.63 -11.08 -42.23
N ALA A 195 -2.05 -11.42 -43.38
CA ALA A 195 -2.47 -10.87 -44.66
C ALA A 195 -3.96 -11.18 -44.96
N ALA A 196 -4.45 -12.36 -44.59
CA ALA A 196 -5.86 -12.73 -44.71
C ALA A 196 -6.77 -11.90 -43.77
N ALA A 197 -6.33 -11.63 -42.54
CA ALA A 197 -7.07 -10.78 -41.60
C ALA A 197 -7.10 -9.30 -42.04
N ASP A 198 -5.99 -8.79 -42.57
CA ASP A 198 -5.86 -7.43 -43.07
C ASP A 198 -6.67 -7.23 -44.37
N ALA A 199 -6.65 -8.21 -45.28
CA ALA A 199 -7.48 -8.20 -46.50
C ALA A 199 -8.99 -8.25 -46.19
N LEU A 200 -9.37 -8.72 -45.00
CA LEU A 200 -10.74 -8.72 -44.49
C LEU A 200 -11.08 -7.42 -43.70
N ALA A 201 -10.15 -6.47 -43.63
CA ALA A 201 -10.30 -5.13 -43.04
C ALA A 201 -10.87 -5.12 -41.62
N PHE A 202 -10.23 -5.84 -40.70
CA PHE A 202 -10.58 -5.80 -39.27
C PHE A 202 -10.20 -4.43 -38.65
N ASP A 203 -11.20 -3.59 -38.37
CA ASP A 203 -11.08 -2.13 -38.19
C ASP A 203 -10.53 -1.62 -36.82
N GLU A 204 -9.62 -0.63 -36.86
CA GLU A 204 -9.00 0.07 -35.72
C GLU A 204 -10.04 0.90 -34.91
N ALA A 205 -11.01 1.51 -35.59
CA ALA A 205 -12.09 2.26 -34.92
C ALA A 205 -12.97 1.32 -34.10
N THR A 206 -13.17 0.10 -34.57
CA THR A 206 -13.83 -0.98 -33.82
C THR A 206 -13.05 -1.36 -32.55
N THR A 207 -11.72 -1.34 -32.58
CA THR A 207 -10.89 -1.67 -31.40
C THR A 207 -10.99 -0.61 -30.30
N ARG A 208 -11.02 0.68 -30.67
CA ARG A 208 -11.24 1.79 -29.73
C ARG A 208 -12.62 1.73 -29.08
N ILE A 209 -13.67 1.56 -29.88
CA ILE A 209 -15.05 1.43 -29.39
C ILE A 209 -15.15 0.23 -28.43
N ARG A 210 -14.55 -0.92 -28.79
CA ARG A 210 -14.53 -2.12 -27.93
C ARG A 210 -13.81 -1.89 -26.60
N LEU A 211 -12.73 -1.13 -26.55
CA LEU A 211 -12.03 -0.83 -25.29
C LEU A 211 -12.90 0.02 -24.37
N ILE A 212 -13.49 1.10 -24.89
CA ILE A 212 -14.35 2.01 -24.11
C ILE A 212 -15.62 1.28 -23.67
N ASP A 213 -16.31 0.59 -24.59
CA ASP A 213 -17.52 -0.20 -24.30
C ASP A 213 -17.25 -1.29 -23.24
N SER A 214 -16.11 -1.99 -23.33
CA SER A 214 -15.72 -3.02 -22.36
C SER A 214 -15.49 -2.43 -20.96
N MET A 215 -14.84 -1.26 -20.88
CA MET A 215 -14.59 -0.59 -19.59
C MET A 215 -15.89 -0.06 -18.96
N LEU A 216 -16.80 0.50 -19.76
CA LEU A 216 -18.12 0.94 -19.31
C LEU A 216 -18.98 -0.26 -18.86
N ALA A 217 -19.03 -1.34 -19.64
CA ALA A 217 -19.77 -2.54 -19.29
C ALA A 217 -19.22 -3.22 -18.02
N ARG A 218 -17.90 -3.20 -17.81
CA ARG A 218 -17.26 -3.75 -16.59
C ARG A 218 -17.73 -3.08 -15.31
N VAL A 219 -18.07 -1.79 -15.36
CA VAL A 219 -18.60 -1.03 -14.21
C VAL A 219 -20.13 -0.92 -14.21
N GLY A 220 -20.80 -1.72 -15.06
CA GLY A 220 -22.24 -1.96 -15.01
C GLY A 220 -23.10 -1.15 -15.99
N TRP A 221 -22.52 -0.37 -16.90
CA TRP A 221 -23.29 0.37 -17.92
C TRP A 221 -23.83 -0.55 -19.01
N ASP A 222 -25.07 -0.32 -19.44
CA ASP A 222 -25.62 -0.95 -20.64
C ASP A 222 -25.21 -0.18 -21.90
N VAL A 223 -24.15 -0.63 -22.58
CA VAL A 223 -23.54 0.07 -23.72
C VAL A 223 -24.19 -0.23 -25.09
N GLY A 224 -25.21 -1.10 -25.16
CA GLY A 224 -25.88 -1.43 -26.42
C GLY A 224 -24.97 -2.11 -27.46
N ALA A 225 -25.54 -2.51 -28.60
CA ALA A 225 -24.79 -3.19 -29.66
C ALA A 225 -24.14 -2.19 -30.64
N ALA A 226 -22.83 -2.32 -30.87
CA ALA A 226 -22.09 -1.51 -31.82
C ALA A 226 -22.26 0.01 -31.61
N ARG A 227 -22.91 0.72 -32.54
CA ARG A 227 -23.17 2.16 -32.45
C ARG A 227 -24.55 2.51 -31.91
N ALA A 228 -25.36 1.52 -31.51
CA ALA A 228 -26.69 1.78 -30.98
C ALA A 228 -26.61 2.36 -29.56
N SER A 229 -27.31 3.45 -29.34
CA SER A 229 -27.57 4.01 -28.01
C SER A 229 -28.52 3.12 -27.21
N THR A 230 -28.40 3.17 -25.88
CA THR A 230 -29.36 2.63 -24.92
C THR A 230 -29.95 3.77 -24.09
N GLU A 231 -30.87 3.45 -23.18
CA GLU A 231 -31.37 4.40 -22.18
C GLU A 231 -30.29 4.89 -21.21
N GLN A 232 -29.20 4.12 -21.02
CA GLN A 232 -28.11 4.47 -20.09
C GLN A 232 -26.91 5.09 -20.80
N VAL A 233 -26.64 4.70 -22.05
CA VAL A 233 -25.46 5.11 -22.82
C VAL A 233 -25.89 5.57 -24.21
N GLY A 234 -25.92 6.88 -24.42
CA GLY A 234 -26.03 7.47 -25.75
C GLY A 234 -24.69 7.41 -26.48
N LYS A 235 -24.70 7.07 -27.77
CA LYS A 235 -23.53 7.09 -28.67
C LYS A 235 -23.80 8.05 -29.83
N GLU A 236 -22.79 8.85 -30.20
CA GLU A 236 -22.91 9.87 -31.27
C GLU A 236 -24.11 10.81 -31.01
N VAL A 237 -24.24 11.29 -29.77
CA VAL A 237 -25.38 12.10 -29.32
C VAL A 237 -25.24 13.50 -29.87
N GLU A 238 -26.30 13.99 -30.50
CA GLU A 238 -26.39 15.39 -30.95
C GLU A 238 -26.39 16.33 -29.75
N VAL A 239 -25.51 17.34 -29.80
CA VAL A 239 -25.39 18.37 -28.77
C VAL A 239 -25.54 19.74 -29.42
N GLU A 240 -26.48 20.53 -28.91
CA GLU A 240 -26.75 21.89 -29.37
C GLU A 240 -25.76 22.90 -28.74
N HIS A 241 -25.86 24.17 -29.14
CA HIS A 241 -25.07 25.30 -28.65
C HIS A 241 -23.54 25.16 -28.85
N GLN A 242 -23.13 24.44 -29.89
CA GLN A 242 -21.73 24.25 -30.23
C GLN A 242 -21.18 25.43 -31.05
N PRO A 243 -19.87 25.75 -30.96
CA PRO A 243 -19.24 26.82 -31.72
C PRO A 243 -18.96 26.39 -33.18
N THR A 244 -20.00 25.91 -33.86
CA THR A 244 -20.01 25.49 -35.28
C THR A 244 -21.00 26.36 -36.05
N GLU A 245 -20.89 26.42 -37.38
CA GLU A 245 -21.82 27.21 -38.22
C GLU A 245 -23.28 26.77 -38.05
N SER A 246 -23.53 25.48 -37.80
CA SER A 246 -24.86 24.93 -37.54
C SER A 246 -25.32 25.08 -36.08
N GLY A 247 -24.41 25.39 -35.16
CA GLY A 247 -24.67 25.34 -33.71
C GLY A 247 -24.76 23.92 -33.13
N ILE A 248 -24.51 22.89 -33.94
CA ILE A 248 -24.70 21.47 -33.59
C ILE A 248 -23.33 20.75 -33.62
N GLY A 249 -23.11 19.85 -32.66
CA GLY A 249 -22.00 18.89 -32.63
C GLY A 249 -22.45 17.51 -32.16
N TYR A 250 -21.53 16.56 -32.11
CA TYR A 250 -21.83 15.16 -31.77
C TYR A 250 -20.84 14.64 -30.73
N ALA A 251 -21.35 14.31 -29.54
CA ALA A 251 -20.57 13.70 -28.47
C ALA A 251 -20.45 12.19 -28.70
N ASP A 252 -19.24 11.63 -28.58
CA ASP A 252 -19.02 10.20 -28.80
C ASP A 252 -19.87 9.35 -27.84
N TYR A 253 -19.90 9.71 -26.55
CA TYR A 253 -20.80 9.08 -25.57
C TYR A 253 -21.42 10.10 -24.60
N VAL A 254 -22.66 9.85 -24.21
CA VAL A 254 -23.33 10.51 -23.07
C VAL A 254 -23.89 9.44 -22.15
N LEU A 255 -23.61 9.54 -20.87
CA LEU A 255 -24.09 8.62 -19.83
C LEU A 255 -25.28 9.25 -19.11
N TRP A 256 -26.39 8.52 -19.00
CA TRP A 256 -27.68 9.03 -18.52
C TRP A 256 -28.08 8.44 -17.16
N ASP A 257 -28.78 9.22 -16.34
CA ASP A 257 -29.47 8.72 -15.16
C ASP A 257 -30.84 8.09 -15.51
N ASP A 258 -31.53 7.53 -14.51
CA ASP A 258 -32.86 6.92 -14.69
C ASP A 258 -33.97 7.94 -15.03
N ASN A 259 -33.70 9.25 -14.89
CA ASN A 259 -34.63 10.33 -15.19
C ASN A 259 -34.35 11.00 -16.56
N GLY A 260 -33.34 10.52 -17.30
CA GLY A 260 -32.94 11.08 -18.59
C GLY A 260 -32.03 12.31 -18.50
N ASN A 261 -31.42 12.61 -17.34
CA ASN A 261 -30.44 13.68 -17.21
C ASN A 261 -29.03 13.20 -17.57
N PRO A 262 -28.20 14.05 -18.21
CA PRO A 262 -26.83 13.69 -18.55
C PRO A 262 -25.94 13.69 -17.30
N LEU A 263 -25.44 12.52 -16.91
CA LEU A 263 -24.49 12.34 -15.81
C LEU A 263 -23.06 12.62 -16.23
N ALA A 264 -22.68 12.20 -17.44
CA ALA A 264 -21.34 12.41 -17.97
C ALA A 264 -21.30 12.43 -19.50
N VAL A 265 -20.27 13.07 -20.04
CA VAL A 265 -19.93 13.08 -21.47
C VAL A 265 -18.54 12.49 -21.66
N ILE A 266 -18.33 11.69 -22.71
CA ILE A 266 -17.03 11.10 -23.04
C ILE A 266 -16.64 11.50 -24.46
N GLU A 267 -15.49 12.16 -24.60
CA GLU A 267 -14.86 12.45 -25.88
C GLU A 267 -13.72 11.46 -26.16
N ALA A 268 -13.74 10.81 -27.32
CA ALA A 268 -12.82 9.75 -27.70
C ALA A 268 -11.94 10.16 -28.90
N LYS A 269 -10.63 10.29 -28.67
CA LYS A 269 -9.64 10.48 -29.73
C LYS A 269 -9.13 9.14 -30.28
N LYS A 270 -8.41 9.20 -31.40
CA LYS A 270 -7.72 8.03 -31.95
C LYS A 270 -6.68 7.55 -30.93
N THR A 271 -6.48 6.24 -30.84
CA THR A 271 -5.54 5.60 -29.91
C THR A 271 -4.10 6.12 -30.02
N SER A 272 -3.71 6.57 -31.21
CA SER A 272 -2.39 7.15 -31.50
C SER A 272 -2.24 8.62 -31.08
N VAL A 273 -3.32 9.28 -30.66
CA VAL A 273 -3.37 10.71 -30.33
C VAL A 273 -3.49 10.90 -28.82
N GLU A 274 -2.94 12.00 -28.31
CA GLU A 274 -3.06 12.36 -26.89
C GLU A 274 -4.51 12.76 -26.53
N PRO A 275 -5.06 12.25 -25.41
CA PRO A 275 -6.42 12.56 -24.98
C PRO A 275 -6.67 14.05 -24.75
N GLU A 276 -5.67 14.80 -24.26
CA GLU A 276 -5.77 16.24 -23.96
C GLU A 276 -6.29 17.07 -25.14
N ARG A 277 -6.04 16.64 -26.38
CA ARG A 277 -6.59 17.31 -27.57
C ARG A 277 -8.12 17.30 -27.62
N GLY A 278 -8.76 16.35 -26.93
CA GLY A 278 -10.21 16.27 -26.78
C GLY A 278 -10.77 17.07 -25.61
N ARG A 279 -9.93 17.59 -24.70
CA ARG A 279 -10.39 18.24 -23.45
C ARG A 279 -11.32 19.41 -23.71
N TYR A 280 -10.92 20.34 -24.59
CA TYR A 280 -11.72 21.53 -24.88
C TYR A 280 -13.06 21.16 -25.54
N GLN A 281 -13.04 20.18 -26.45
CA GLN A 281 -14.24 19.69 -27.12
C GLN A 281 -15.21 19.01 -26.13
N ALA A 282 -14.70 18.18 -25.23
CA ALA A 282 -15.49 17.53 -24.19
C ALA A 282 -16.19 18.57 -23.26
N LYS A 283 -15.50 19.67 -22.94
CA LYS A 283 -16.09 20.80 -22.21
C LYS A 283 -17.21 21.46 -23.01
N LEU A 284 -17.00 21.76 -24.29
CA LEU A 284 -18.04 22.38 -25.12
C LEU A 284 -19.30 21.51 -25.22
N TYR A 285 -19.14 20.18 -25.26
CA TYR A 285 -20.27 19.27 -25.20
C TYR A 285 -20.99 19.29 -23.85
N ALA A 286 -20.24 19.34 -22.74
CA ALA A 286 -20.85 19.54 -21.43
C ALA A 286 -21.60 20.88 -21.33
N ASP A 287 -21.05 21.96 -21.89
CA ASP A 287 -21.69 23.30 -21.92
C ASP A 287 -22.99 23.29 -22.72
N GLY A 288 -23.03 22.55 -23.82
CA GLY A 288 -24.24 22.35 -24.63
C GLY A 288 -25.31 21.55 -23.88
N LEU A 289 -24.93 20.39 -23.34
CA LEU A 289 -25.83 19.52 -22.56
C LEU A 289 -26.38 20.24 -21.32
N GLU A 290 -25.59 21.03 -20.63
CA GLU A 290 -26.04 21.82 -19.48
C GLU A 290 -27.09 22.86 -19.87
N LYS A 291 -26.93 23.55 -21.01
CA LYS A 291 -27.92 24.51 -21.49
C LYS A 291 -29.23 23.84 -21.88
N THR A 292 -29.17 22.64 -22.47
CA THR A 292 -30.36 21.90 -22.90
C THR A 292 -31.11 21.24 -21.74
N PHE A 293 -30.39 20.62 -20.80
CA PHE A 293 -30.98 19.80 -19.73
C PHE A 293 -30.98 20.48 -18.35
N GLY A 294 -30.28 21.60 -18.18
CA GLY A 294 -30.11 22.26 -16.88
C GLY A 294 -29.21 21.51 -15.89
N HIS A 295 -28.50 20.47 -16.36
CA HIS A 295 -27.66 19.59 -15.56
C HIS A 295 -26.26 19.51 -16.16
N ARG A 296 -25.24 19.92 -15.38
CA ARG A 296 -23.83 19.84 -15.78
C ARG A 296 -23.34 18.38 -15.76
N PRO A 297 -23.02 17.73 -16.89
CA PRO A 297 -22.43 16.40 -16.86
C PRO A 297 -20.95 16.44 -16.40
N VAL A 298 -20.46 15.34 -15.84
CA VAL A 298 -19.03 15.12 -15.59
C VAL A 298 -18.30 14.90 -16.92
N ILE A 299 -17.13 15.51 -17.10
CA ILE A 299 -16.41 15.46 -18.37
C ILE A 299 -15.38 14.32 -18.34
N PHE A 300 -15.40 13.45 -19.34
CA PHE A 300 -14.33 12.50 -19.63
C PHE A 300 -13.75 12.72 -21.01
N TYR A 301 -12.45 12.47 -21.14
CA TYR A 301 -11.78 12.41 -22.44
C TYR A 301 -10.73 11.30 -22.46
N THR A 302 -10.65 10.57 -23.58
CA THR A 302 -9.86 9.35 -23.67
C THR A 302 -9.36 9.05 -25.08
N ASN A 303 -8.33 8.22 -25.18
CA ASN A 303 -7.89 7.56 -26.42
C ASN A 303 -8.09 6.02 -26.37
N GLY A 304 -8.80 5.52 -25.34
CA GLY A 304 -8.99 4.10 -25.05
C GLY A 304 -7.95 3.49 -24.10
N PHE A 305 -6.79 4.12 -23.90
CA PHE A 305 -5.78 3.69 -22.92
C PHE A 305 -5.70 4.62 -21.72
N ASP A 306 -5.65 5.91 -21.99
CA ASP A 306 -5.61 6.97 -21.00
C ASP A 306 -7.01 7.52 -20.83
N ILE A 307 -7.48 7.60 -19.59
CA ILE A 307 -8.79 8.16 -19.26
C ILE A 307 -8.55 9.34 -18.34
N TRP A 308 -9.14 10.47 -18.70
CA TRP A 308 -9.14 11.66 -17.89
C TRP A 308 -10.55 11.99 -17.46
N ILE A 309 -10.67 12.49 -16.24
CA ILE A 309 -11.90 13.03 -15.67
C ILE A 309 -11.69 14.50 -15.33
N TRP A 310 -12.70 15.32 -15.60
CA TRP A 310 -12.72 16.72 -15.21
C TRP A 310 -14.09 17.05 -14.59
N ASP A 311 -14.05 17.43 -13.31
CA ASP A 311 -15.20 17.93 -12.58
C ASP A 311 -15.08 19.45 -12.43
N ASP A 312 -15.36 20.14 -13.54
CA ASP A 312 -15.24 21.59 -13.64
C ASP A 312 -16.29 22.35 -12.84
N ALA A 313 -17.47 21.74 -12.61
CA ALA A 313 -18.53 22.29 -11.78
C ALA A 313 -18.10 22.60 -10.33
N GLN A 314 -17.06 21.91 -9.84
CA GLN A 314 -16.50 22.09 -8.50
C GLN A 314 -15.10 22.72 -8.53
N ASP A 315 -14.68 23.29 -9.68
CA ASP A 315 -13.37 23.89 -9.94
C ASP A 315 -12.18 22.95 -9.71
N PHE A 316 -12.38 21.63 -9.84
CA PHE A 316 -11.26 20.70 -9.79
C PHE A 316 -10.52 20.67 -11.13
N PRO A 317 -9.18 20.61 -11.13
CA PRO A 317 -8.42 20.41 -12.36
C PRO A 317 -8.68 19.00 -12.94
N PRO A 318 -8.48 18.81 -14.25
CA PRO A 318 -8.52 17.48 -14.84
C PRO A 318 -7.45 16.58 -14.26
N ARG A 319 -7.77 15.29 -14.17
CA ARG A 319 -6.88 14.28 -13.63
C ARG A 319 -7.03 12.95 -14.35
N ARG A 320 -5.96 12.17 -14.36
CA ARG A 320 -5.93 10.83 -14.95
C ARG A 320 -6.57 9.82 -13.99
N ILE A 321 -7.35 8.89 -14.53
CA ILE A 321 -7.94 7.77 -13.81
C ILE A 321 -7.76 6.46 -14.60
N PHE A 322 -7.99 5.32 -13.93
CA PHE A 322 -7.77 3.99 -14.51
C PHE A 322 -9.07 3.23 -14.81
N GLY A 323 -10.21 3.90 -14.92
CA GLY A 323 -11.47 3.30 -15.33
C GLY A 323 -12.60 4.33 -15.30
N PHE A 324 -13.76 3.99 -15.87
CA PHE A 324 -14.94 4.85 -15.77
C PHE A 324 -15.66 4.64 -14.45
N TYR A 325 -16.36 5.68 -13.99
CA TYR A 325 -17.22 5.58 -12.82
C TYR A 325 -18.44 4.72 -13.13
N SER A 326 -18.94 4.01 -12.12
CA SER A 326 -20.24 3.34 -12.22
C SER A 326 -21.39 4.35 -12.23
N LYS A 327 -22.59 3.91 -12.60
CA LYS A 327 -23.80 4.76 -12.57
C LYS A 327 -24.07 5.34 -11.17
N ASP A 328 -23.96 4.52 -10.12
CA ASP A 328 -24.12 4.96 -8.72
C ASP A 328 -23.09 6.02 -8.34
N SER A 329 -21.82 5.84 -8.69
CA SER A 329 -20.76 6.81 -8.39
C SER A 329 -20.98 8.15 -9.12
N LEU A 330 -21.40 8.13 -10.40
CA LEU A 330 -21.73 9.36 -11.12
C LEU A 330 -22.99 10.03 -10.60
N GLN A 331 -24.04 9.28 -10.27
CA GLN A 331 -25.25 9.84 -9.66
C GLN A 331 -24.93 10.49 -8.31
N HIS A 332 -24.10 9.84 -7.48
CA HIS A 332 -23.66 10.43 -6.22
C HIS A 332 -22.91 11.74 -6.43
N LEU A 333 -21.92 11.76 -7.34
CA LEU A 333 -21.13 12.97 -7.64
C LEU A 333 -22.01 14.10 -8.22
N ALA A 334 -22.70 13.83 -9.33
CA ALA A 334 -23.39 14.85 -10.12
C ALA A 334 -24.70 15.33 -9.48
N ASN A 335 -25.50 14.42 -8.91
CA ASN A 335 -26.84 14.75 -8.43
C ASN A 335 -26.90 15.09 -6.93
N TYR A 336 -25.99 14.53 -6.12
CA TYR A 336 -26.01 14.71 -4.66
C TYR A 336 -24.83 15.56 -4.17
N GLN A 337 -23.60 15.12 -4.37
CA GLN A 337 -22.42 15.75 -3.78
C GLN A 337 -22.28 17.21 -4.20
N ARG A 338 -22.39 17.52 -5.50
CA ARG A 338 -22.33 18.92 -5.99
C ARG A 338 -23.35 19.87 -5.37
N LYS A 339 -24.49 19.37 -4.89
CA LYS A 339 -25.57 20.18 -4.29
C LYS A 339 -25.45 20.28 -2.77
N GLU A 340 -25.12 19.16 -2.13
CA GLU A 340 -25.11 19.04 -0.66
C GLU A 340 -23.76 19.42 -0.03
N ARG A 341 -22.71 19.56 -0.83
CA ARG A 341 -21.36 19.89 -0.36
C ARG A 341 -21.32 21.29 0.27
N LYS A 342 -20.97 21.33 1.55
CA LYS A 342 -20.81 22.56 2.34
C LYS A 342 -19.33 22.91 2.51
N PRO A 343 -18.98 24.20 2.65
CA PRO A 343 -17.65 24.60 3.12
C PRO A 343 -17.32 23.96 4.47
N LEU A 344 -16.10 23.45 4.62
CA LEU A 344 -15.65 22.72 5.80
C LEU A 344 -15.44 23.62 7.02
N ASP A 345 -15.13 24.90 6.80
CA ASP A 345 -15.02 25.92 7.83
C ASP A 345 -16.37 26.26 8.51
N THR A 346 -17.49 25.94 7.86
CA THR A 346 -18.84 26.16 8.40
C THR A 346 -19.33 25.07 9.34
N ILE A 347 -18.59 23.96 9.48
CA ILE A 347 -19.03 22.79 10.25
C ILE A 347 -18.15 22.59 11.47
N GLU A 348 -18.80 22.54 12.63
CA GLU A 348 -18.12 22.30 13.91
C GLU A 348 -17.58 20.87 13.98
N ILE A 349 -16.35 20.75 14.50
CA ILE A 349 -15.70 19.48 14.77
C ILE A 349 -16.34 18.86 16.02
N ASN A 350 -16.64 17.57 15.97
CA ASN A 350 -17.32 16.88 17.07
C ASN A 350 -16.38 16.67 18.27
N GLU A 351 -16.65 17.39 19.36
CA GLU A 351 -15.89 17.36 20.62
C GLU A 351 -15.91 16.01 21.33
N GLN A 352 -16.93 15.20 21.10
CA GLN A 352 -16.98 13.84 21.68
C GLN A 352 -15.89 12.95 21.10
N ILE A 353 -15.37 13.29 19.91
CA ILE A 353 -14.32 12.54 19.21
C ILE A 353 -12.94 13.12 19.54
N VAL A 354 -12.77 14.44 19.49
CA VAL A 354 -11.50 15.14 19.73
C VAL A 354 -11.66 16.30 20.72
N ASP A 355 -10.80 16.34 21.73
CA ASP A 355 -10.87 17.25 22.88
C ASP A 355 -9.59 18.09 23.06
N ARG A 356 -8.63 17.98 22.12
CA ARG A 356 -7.32 18.64 22.21
C ARG A 356 -7.07 19.59 21.03
N LEU A 357 -6.51 20.77 21.30
CA LEU A 357 -6.30 21.80 20.29
C LEU A 357 -5.43 21.35 19.11
N TYR A 358 -4.35 20.60 19.34
CA TYR A 358 -3.50 20.11 18.24
C TYR A 358 -4.25 19.14 17.30
N GLN A 359 -5.25 18.41 17.81
CA GLN A 359 -6.09 17.53 16.99
C GLN A 359 -7.02 18.38 16.12
N VAL A 360 -7.64 19.40 16.71
CA VAL A 360 -8.48 20.39 16.00
C VAL A 360 -7.67 21.09 14.92
N GLU A 361 -6.46 21.55 15.23
CA GLU A 361 -5.52 22.18 14.31
C GLU A 361 -5.18 21.26 13.13
N ALA A 362 -4.85 19.98 13.40
CA ALA A 362 -4.57 19.01 12.34
C ALA A 362 -5.77 18.78 11.41
N ILE A 363 -6.98 18.69 11.98
CA ILE A 363 -8.23 18.54 11.20
C ILE A 363 -8.46 19.77 10.32
N LYS A 364 -8.31 20.98 10.89
CA LYS A 364 -8.46 22.25 10.16
C LYS A 364 -7.45 22.39 9.02
N ARG A 365 -6.18 22.04 9.22
CA ARG A 365 -5.18 22.05 8.13
C ARG A 365 -5.53 21.11 6.98
N VAL A 366 -6.06 19.93 7.29
CA VAL A 366 -6.51 18.99 6.25
C VAL A 366 -7.73 19.54 5.52
N ALA A 367 -8.68 20.13 6.25
CA ALA A 367 -9.86 20.78 5.68
C ALA A 367 -9.47 21.93 4.73
N GLU A 368 -8.67 22.89 5.19
CA GLU A 368 -8.15 24.03 4.40
C GLU A 368 -7.43 23.53 3.13
N ARG A 369 -6.59 22.50 3.26
CA ARG A 369 -5.89 21.90 2.12
C ARG A 369 -6.86 21.30 1.09
N PHE A 370 -7.91 20.62 1.54
CA PHE A 370 -8.93 20.06 0.66
C PHE A 370 -9.80 21.14 0.00
N GLU A 371 -10.09 22.23 0.70
CA GLU A 371 -10.76 23.41 0.13
C GLU A 371 -9.91 24.11 -0.92
N GLY A 372 -8.59 24.16 -0.71
CA GLY A 372 -7.58 24.55 -1.71
C GLY A 372 -7.46 23.62 -2.92
N LYS A 373 -8.45 22.73 -3.13
CA LYS A 373 -8.54 21.77 -4.25
C LYS A 373 -7.43 20.73 -4.30
N HIS A 374 -6.62 20.60 -3.25
CA HIS A 374 -5.73 19.45 -3.10
C HIS A 374 -6.54 18.21 -2.71
N ARG A 375 -6.15 17.05 -3.24
CA ARG A 375 -6.85 15.78 -2.95
C ARG A 375 -6.12 14.92 -1.93
N LYS A 376 -4.93 15.33 -1.49
CA LYS A 376 -4.08 14.51 -0.62
C LYS A 376 -3.48 15.29 0.53
N ALA A 377 -3.38 14.66 1.69
CA ALA A 377 -2.80 15.23 2.89
C ALA A 377 -1.99 14.18 3.67
N LEU A 378 -0.99 14.64 4.42
CA LEU A 378 -0.16 13.80 5.30
C LEU A 378 -0.15 14.39 6.71
N VAL A 379 -0.59 13.61 7.69
CA VAL A 379 -0.56 13.97 9.11
C VAL A 379 0.48 13.12 9.83
N VAL A 380 1.47 13.80 10.40
CA VAL A 380 2.53 13.19 11.22
C VAL A 380 2.20 13.46 12.68
N GLN A 381 2.02 12.41 13.46
CA GLN A 381 1.62 12.50 14.87
C GLN A 381 2.30 11.41 15.69
N ALA A 382 2.98 11.79 16.78
CA ALA A 382 3.64 10.86 17.68
C ALA A 382 2.70 9.73 18.14
N THR A 383 3.26 8.56 18.42
CA THR A 383 2.48 7.42 18.92
C THR A 383 1.81 7.77 20.24
N GLY A 384 0.52 7.42 20.41
CA GLY A 384 -0.23 7.71 21.64
C GLY A 384 -1.00 9.04 21.64
N THR A 385 -0.83 9.91 20.63
CA THR A 385 -1.50 11.23 20.55
C THR A 385 -2.92 11.22 19.94
N GLY A 386 -3.45 10.04 19.59
CA GLY A 386 -4.83 9.91 19.10
C GLY A 386 -5.03 9.99 17.59
N LYS A 387 -4.06 9.56 16.77
CA LYS A 387 -4.18 9.46 15.29
C LYS A 387 -5.52 8.89 14.80
N THR A 388 -5.98 7.80 15.41
CA THR A 388 -7.26 7.16 15.03
C THR A 388 -8.45 8.06 15.34
N ARG A 389 -8.43 8.84 16.42
CA ARG A 389 -9.49 9.82 16.72
C ARG A 389 -9.51 10.95 15.68
N VAL A 390 -8.35 11.42 15.25
CA VAL A 390 -8.23 12.42 14.18
C VAL A 390 -8.80 11.89 12.86
N ALA A 391 -8.52 10.63 12.50
CA ALA A 391 -9.13 9.97 11.33
C ALA A 391 -10.67 9.94 11.40
N ILE A 392 -11.20 9.57 12.56
CA ILE A 392 -12.65 9.47 12.79
C ILE A 392 -13.30 10.85 12.75
N ALA A 393 -12.70 11.86 13.38
CA ALA A 393 -13.21 13.22 13.36
C ALA A 393 -13.17 13.85 11.96
N LEU A 394 -12.11 13.60 11.17
CA LEU A 394 -12.06 13.98 9.76
C LEU A 394 -13.14 13.28 8.94
N THR A 395 -13.37 11.99 9.20
CA THR A 395 -14.43 11.22 8.54
C THR A 395 -15.80 11.81 8.85
N ASP A 396 -16.10 12.06 10.12
CA ASP A 396 -17.34 12.69 10.58
C ASP A 396 -17.58 14.05 9.92
N LEU A 397 -16.57 14.93 9.99
CA LEU A 397 -16.62 16.27 9.41
C LEU A 397 -16.95 16.22 7.92
N LEU A 398 -16.22 15.40 7.16
CA LEU A 398 -16.38 15.30 5.71
C LEU A 398 -17.73 14.66 5.32
N ILE A 399 -18.24 13.69 6.11
CA ILE A 399 -19.57 13.10 5.88
C ILE A 399 -20.67 14.13 6.13
N ARG A 400 -20.63 14.84 7.27
CA ARG A 400 -21.61 15.89 7.61
C ARG A 400 -21.56 17.08 6.64
N ALA A 401 -20.39 17.33 6.05
CA ALA A 401 -20.18 18.32 5.00
C ALA A 401 -20.68 17.90 3.62
N GLY A 402 -21.10 16.65 3.43
CA GLY A 402 -21.49 16.13 2.12
C GLY A 402 -20.30 15.95 1.16
N TRP A 403 -19.06 15.94 1.64
CA TRP A 403 -17.87 15.71 0.82
C TRP A 403 -17.63 14.23 0.54
N VAL A 404 -17.99 13.34 1.47
CA VAL A 404 -17.70 11.91 1.37
C VAL A 404 -18.91 11.09 1.79
N LYS A 405 -19.19 9.99 1.06
CA LYS A 405 -20.21 8.99 1.40
C LYS A 405 -19.57 7.67 1.79
N ARG A 406 -18.49 7.26 1.11
CA ARG A 406 -17.80 5.98 1.29
C ARG A 406 -16.35 6.20 1.66
N VAL A 407 -15.95 5.69 2.83
CA VAL A 407 -14.59 5.84 3.38
C VAL A 407 -13.90 4.48 3.48
N LEU A 408 -12.65 4.40 3.04
CA LEU A 408 -11.79 3.24 3.20
C LEU A 408 -10.65 3.54 4.17
N PHE A 409 -10.64 2.85 5.31
CA PHE A 409 -9.53 2.87 6.26
C PHE A 409 -8.61 1.65 6.05
N LEU A 410 -7.36 1.92 5.73
CA LEU A 410 -6.31 0.94 5.49
C LEU A 410 -5.35 0.86 6.67
N CYS A 411 -5.01 -0.37 7.05
CA CYS A 411 -4.04 -0.65 8.10
C CYS A 411 -3.16 -1.85 7.73
N ASP A 412 -2.03 -2.03 8.42
CA ASP A 412 -1.07 -3.08 8.10
C ASP A 412 -1.54 -4.48 8.55
N ARG A 413 -2.16 -4.56 9.75
CA ARG A 413 -2.45 -5.83 10.44
C ARG A 413 -3.90 -5.99 10.84
N ARG A 414 -4.32 -7.24 11.08
CA ARG A 414 -5.69 -7.59 11.49
C ARG A 414 -6.08 -7.00 12.85
N GLU A 415 -5.15 -6.99 13.82
CA GLU A 415 -5.39 -6.40 15.14
C GLU A 415 -5.62 -4.89 15.07
N LEU A 416 -4.80 -4.17 14.30
CA LEU A 416 -5.00 -2.74 14.04
C LEU A 416 -6.37 -2.46 13.41
N ARG A 417 -6.78 -3.31 12.45
CA ARG A 417 -8.12 -3.22 11.85
C ARG A 417 -9.23 -3.43 12.87
N LYS A 418 -9.05 -4.35 13.83
CA LYS A 418 -10.03 -4.64 14.90
C LYS A 418 -10.16 -3.45 15.86
N GLN A 419 -9.04 -2.84 16.24
CA GLN A 419 -9.03 -1.62 17.06
C GLN A 419 -9.69 -0.44 16.34
N ALA A 420 -9.34 -0.22 15.07
CA ALA A 420 -10.00 0.80 14.25
C ALA A 420 -11.51 0.54 14.17
N LYS A 421 -11.96 -0.71 13.96
CA LYS A 421 -13.38 -1.06 13.95
C LYS A 421 -14.10 -0.64 15.23
N ASN A 422 -13.53 -0.97 16.39
CA ASN A 422 -14.13 -0.62 17.67
C ASN A 422 -14.21 0.90 17.82
N ALA A 423 -13.11 1.62 17.58
CA ALA A 423 -13.09 3.07 17.66
C ALA A 423 -14.10 3.73 16.70
N PHE A 424 -14.20 3.27 15.45
CA PHE A 424 -15.17 3.79 14.49
C PHE A 424 -16.62 3.51 14.95
N ASN A 425 -16.90 2.34 15.51
CA ASN A 425 -18.23 2.01 16.06
C ASN A 425 -18.61 2.86 17.28
N ASP A 426 -17.63 3.21 18.12
CA ASP A 426 -17.86 3.97 19.35
C ASP A 426 -18.26 5.42 19.06
N PHE A 427 -17.73 6.00 17.97
CA PHE A 427 -17.90 7.42 17.65
C PHE A 427 -18.80 7.70 16.45
N LEU A 428 -18.99 6.75 15.51
CA LEU A 428 -19.82 6.95 14.33
C LEU A 428 -20.94 5.91 14.25
N PRO A 429 -22.20 6.33 14.02
CA PRO A 429 -23.34 5.42 13.87
C PRO A 429 -23.40 4.74 12.49
N GLU A 430 -22.37 4.93 11.67
CA GLU A 430 -22.37 4.51 10.27
C GLU A 430 -22.10 3.00 10.09
N PRO A 431 -22.75 2.33 9.13
CA PRO A 431 -22.56 0.90 8.91
C PRO A 431 -21.13 0.60 8.44
N ILE A 432 -20.44 -0.26 9.19
CA ILE A 432 -19.07 -0.68 8.93
C ILE A 432 -19.00 -2.02 8.19
N ARG A 433 -18.24 -2.06 7.10
CA ARG A 433 -17.89 -3.26 6.36
C ARG A 433 -16.41 -3.63 6.54
N ILE A 434 -16.18 -4.89 6.89
CA ILE A 434 -14.85 -5.48 6.79
C ILE A 434 -14.63 -6.02 5.38
N VAL A 435 -13.58 -5.54 4.70
CA VAL A 435 -13.21 -6.04 3.38
C VAL A 435 -12.39 -7.32 3.51
N THR A 436 -12.85 -8.37 2.84
CA THR A 436 -12.17 -9.66 2.70
C THR A 436 -12.04 -10.01 1.22
N SER A 437 -11.56 -11.21 0.87
CA SER A 437 -11.29 -11.62 -0.51
C SER A 437 -12.53 -11.81 -1.41
N ARG A 438 -13.75 -11.55 -0.90
CA ARG A 438 -15.01 -11.62 -1.66
C ARG A 438 -15.93 -10.49 -1.22
N VAL A 439 -16.13 -9.48 -2.06
CA VAL A 439 -17.09 -8.40 -1.82
C VAL A 439 -17.94 -8.19 -3.08
N ARG A 440 -19.26 -8.03 -2.89
CA ARG A 440 -20.18 -7.59 -3.96
C ARG A 440 -20.23 -6.07 -3.96
N SER A 441 -20.30 -5.45 -5.14
CA SER A 441 -20.26 -4.00 -5.36
C SER A 441 -21.47 -3.22 -4.83
N ASN A 442 -22.57 -3.89 -4.45
CA ASN A 442 -23.84 -3.25 -4.06
C ASN A 442 -23.98 -3.09 -2.53
N ALA A 443 -22.89 -2.71 -1.86
CA ALA A 443 -22.83 -2.51 -0.41
C ALA A 443 -23.58 -1.22 0.00
N SER A 444 -24.48 -1.31 0.98
CA SER A 444 -25.11 -0.14 1.63
C SER A 444 -24.24 0.48 2.72
N GLU A 445 -23.12 -0.18 3.04
CA GLU A 445 -22.17 0.23 4.05
C GLU A 445 -21.38 1.49 3.64
N ARG A 446 -21.01 2.34 4.62
CA ARG A 446 -20.31 3.61 4.38
C ARG A 446 -18.84 3.56 4.76
N ILE A 447 -18.49 2.81 5.80
CA ILE A 447 -17.11 2.72 6.31
C ILE A 447 -16.54 1.35 6.00
N PHE A 448 -15.43 1.30 5.27
CA PHE A 448 -14.76 0.08 4.86
C PHE A 448 -13.42 -0.05 5.56
N LEU A 449 -13.21 -1.16 6.27
CA LEU A 449 -11.98 -1.43 6.99
C LEU A 449 -11.25 -2.59 6.34
N ALA A 450 -10.00 -2.38 5.92
CA ALA A 450 -9.22 -3.39 5.24
C ALA A 450 -7.76 -3.39 5.68
N THR A 451 -7.10 -4.55 5.57
CA THR A 451 -5.64 -4.59 5.57
C THR A 451 -5.12 -4.38 4.15
N TYR A 452 -3.93 -3.82 3.97
CA TYR A 452 -3.33 -3.64 2.63
C TYR A 452 -3.32 -4.94 1.79
N PRO A 453 -2.88 -6.12 2.31
CA PRO A 453 -2.90 -7.35 1.54
C PRO A 453 -4.30 -7.85 1.15
N ALA A 454 -5.33 -7.52 1.95
CA ALA A 454 -6.70 -7.89 1.65
C ALA A 454 -7.26 -7.00 0.53
N MET A 455 -7.06 -5.70 0.63
CA MET A 455 -7.54 -4.74 -0.37
C MET A 455 -6.83 -4.92 -1.72
N GLN A 456 -5.53 -5.20 -1.74
CA GLN A 456 -4.78 -5.46 -2.98
C GLN A 456 -5.38 -6.58 -3.86
N LYS A 457 -6.11 -7.52 -3.25
CA LYS A 457 -6.73 -8.63 -3.99
C LYS A 457 -8.07 -8.27 -4.64
N VAL A 458 -8.72 -7.21 -4.16
CA VAL A 458 -10.11 -6.91 -4.50
C VAL A 458 -10.33 -5.47 -4.97
N PHE A 459 -9.35 -4.57 -4.88
CA PHE A 459 -9.55 -3.15 -5.23
C PHE A 459 -10.13 -2.96 -6.65
N GLN A 460 -9.74 -3.82 -7.60
CA GLN A 460 -10.22 -3.82 -8.99
C GLN A 460 -11.68 -4.28 -9.18
N SER A 461 -12.34 -4.82 -8.14
CA SER A 461 -13.77 -5.11 -8.18
C SER A 461 -14.63 -3.89 -7.88
N PHE A 462 -14.03 -2.80 -7.40
CA PHE A 462 -14.69 -1.52 -7.19
C PHE A 462 -14.37 -0.58 -8.36
N ASP A 463 -15.33 0.26 -8.75
CA ASP A 463 -15.06 1.30 -9.73
C ASP A 463 -14.15 2.39 -9.14
N PRO A 464 -13.42 3.16 -9.97
CA PRO A 464 -12.52 4.21 -9.48
C PRO A 464 -13.18 5.27 -8.60
N GLY A 465 -14.46 5.58 -8.83
CA GLY A 465 -15.23 6.55 -8.04
C GLY A 465 -15.96 5.94 -6.84
N PHE A 466 -15.66 4.68 -6.47
CA PHE A 466 -16.36 4.01 -5.38
C PHE A 466 -16.05 4.62 -4.01
N PHE A 467 -14.79 4.88 -3.68
CA PHE A 467 -14.46 5.55 -2.43
C PHE A 467 -14.35 7.05 -2.64
N ASP A 468 -14.82 7.85 -1.69
CA ASP A 468 -14.65 9.30 -1.70
C ASP A 468 -13.45 9.71 -0.82
N LEU A 469 -13.08 8.86 0.15
CA LEU A 469 -11.94 9.05 1.04
C LEU A 469 -11.20 7.75 1.31
N ILE A 470 -9.87 7.79 1.24
CA ILE A 470 -8.96 6.76 1.75
C ILE A 470 -8.15 7.35 2.91
N ILE A 471 -8.15 6.66 4.04
CA ILE A 471 -7.27 6.93 5.18
C ILE A 471 -6.29 5.78 5.30
N ALA A 472 -4.99 6.09 5.23
CA ALA A 472 -3.91 5.14 5.25
C ALA A 472 -3.11 5.27 6.55
N ASP A 473 -3.30 4.33 7.47
CA ASP A 473 -2.52 4.25 8.69
C ASP A 473 -1.15 3.61 8.43
N GLU A 474 -0.12 4.14 9.09
CA GLU A 474 1.29 3.79 8.97
C GLU A 474 1.85 3.79 7.54
N SER A 475 1.77 4.95 6.90
CA SER A 475 1.98 5.17 5.45
C SER A 475 3.40 4.98 4.88
N HIS A 476 4.38 4.48 5.65
CA HIS A 476 5.82 4.62 5.32
C HIS A 476 6.53 3.32 4.87
N ARG A 477 5.98 2.11 5.08
CA ARG A 477 6.72 0.83 4.85
C ARG A 477 6.46 0.10 3.53
N SER A 478 5.25 0.15 2.98
CA SER A 478 4.82 -0.81 1.94
C SER A 478 3.93 -0.21 0.85
N ILE A 479 3.44 1.03 1.02
CA ILE A 479 2.61 1.69 0.03
C ILE A 479 3.36 1.88 -1.30
N TYR A 480 4.61 2.34 -1.27
CA TYR A 480 5.36 2.67 -2.51
C TYR A 480 5.62 1.52 -3.46
N ASN A 481 5.95 0.34 -2.94
CA ASN A 481 6.48 -0.74 -3.78
C ASN A 481 5.47 -1.86 -4.00
N VAL A 482 4.45 -2.00 -3.13
CA VAL A 482 3.54 -3.15 -3.18
C VAL A 482 2.08 -2.73 -3.32
N TYR A 483 1.67 -1.63 -2.69
CA TYR A 483 0.26 -1.25 -2.57
C TYR A 483 -0.10 0.07 -3.25
N GLY A 484 0.81 0.68 -4.00
CA GLY A 484 0.61 1.98 -4.66
C GLY A 484 -0.53 1.95 -5.65
N ASP A 485 -0.74 0.81 -6.31
CA ASP A 485 -1.87 0.55 -7.21
C ASP A 485 -3.23 0.85 -6.54
N ILE A 486 -3.39 0.61 -5.23
CA ILE A 486 -4.65 0.91 -4.52
C ILE A 486 -4.94 2.41 -4.56
N PHE A 487 -3.93 3.24 -4.27
CA PHE A 487 -4.05 4.70 -4.24
C PHE A 487 -4.14 5.31 -5.63
N GLY A 488 -3.55 4.66 -6.64
CA GLY A 488 -3.69 5.05 -8.04
C GLY A 488 -5.06 4.72 -8.63
N HIS A 489 -5.67 3.61 -8.20
CA HIS A 489 -6.97 3.15 -8.74
C HIS A 489 -8.13 4.04 -8.35
N PHE A 490 -8.22 4.42 -7.07
CA PHE A 490 -9.35 5.16 -6.52
C PHE A 490 -9.18 6.66 -6.67
N ASP A 491 -10.14 7.27 -7.36
CA ASP A 491 -10.20 8.71 -7.54
C ASP A 491 -10.92 9.39 -6.37
N CYS A 492 -10.19 9.57 -5.27
CA CYS A 492 -10.73 10.00 -3.98
C CYS A 492 -9.81 10.99 -3.26
N HIS A 493 -10.29 11.58 -2.16
CA HIS A 493 -9.43 12.25 -1.20
C HIS A 493 -8.57 11.22 -0.46
N GLN A 494 -7.31 11.54 -0.16
CA GLN A 494 -6.36 10.60 0.46
C GLN A 494 -5.65 11.22 1.65
N ILE A 495 -5.68 10.56 2.80
CA ILE A 495 -5.05 11.02 4.04
C ILE A 495 -4.06 9.95 4.50
N GLY A 496 -2.79 10.31 4.57
CA GLY A 496 -1.75 9.49 5.18
C GLY A 496 -1.60 9.83 6.65
N LEU A 497 -1.56 8.82 7.52
CA LEU A 497 -1.24 8.97 8.94
C LEU A 497 0.05 8.23 9.24
N THR A 498 0.98 8.88 9.97
CA THR A 498 2.17 8.18 10.46
C THR A 498 2.67 8.71 11.78
N ALA A 499 3.30 7.82 12.55
CA ALA A 499 4.01 8.16 13.77
C ALA A 499 5.51 8.43 13.59
N THR A 500 6.03 8.25 12.37
CA THR A 500 7.46 8.41 12.09
C THR A 500 7.79 9.91 12.06
N PRO A 501 8.82 10.38 12.80
CA PRO A 501 9.22 11.78 12.75
C PRO A 501 9.57 12.22 11.33
N VAL A 502 9.32 13.49 11.02
CA VAL A 502 9.43 14.08 9.67
C VAL A 502 10.79 13.79 9.02
N ASP A 503 11.88 13.88 9.78
CA ASP A 503 13.25 13.64 9.31
C ASP A 503 13.49 12.21 8.77
N PHE A 504 12.68 11.25 9.21
CA PHE A 504 12.77 9.85 8.81
C PHE A 504 11.68 9.45 7.81
N VAL A 505 10.77 10.36 7.46
CA VAL A 505 9.77 10.15 6.41
C VAL A 505 10.48 10.19 5.06
N THR A 506 10.27 9.16 4.23
CA THR A 506 10.97 9.07 2.94
C THR A 506 10.50 10.14 1.96
N LYS A 507 11.38 10.62 1.07
CA LYS A 507 11.01 11.52 -0.05
C LYS A 507 9.85 10.97 -0.87
N SER A 508 9.82 9.65 -1.04
CA SER A 508 8.71 8.95 -1.67
C SER A 508 7.40 9.25 -0.95
N THR A 509 7.34 9.10 0.39
CA THR A 509 6.19 9.39 1.28
C THR A 509 5.57 10.76 1.01
N PHE A 510 6.41 11.80 1.03
CA PHE A 510 5.97 13.16 0.72
C PHE A 510 5.43 13.30 -0.70
N ARG A 511 6.07 12.65 -1.70
CA ARG A 511 5.63 12.70 -3.10
C ARG A 511 4.25 12.05 -3.32
N LEU A 512 3.87 10.99 -2.61
CA LEU A 512 2.54 10.37 -2.84
C LEU A 512 1.42 11.27 -2.36
N PHE A 513 1.60 11.94 -1.22
CA PHE A 513 0.61 12.84 -0.62
C PHE A 513 0.77 14.29 -1.10
N ASP A 514 1.51 14.50 -2.19
CA ASP A 514 1.74 15.80 -2.84
C ASP A 514 2.22 16.89 -1.85
N CYS A 515 3.07 16.49 -0.90
CA CYS A 515 3.64 17.39 0.11
C CYS A 515 4.92 18.04 -0.45
N GLU A 516 4.85 19.33 -0.75
CA GLU A 516 5.99 20.12 -1.23
C GLU A 516 7.02 20.36 -0.11
N GLY A 517 8.30 20.44 -0.47
CA GLY A 517 9.37 20.79 0.47
C GLY A 517 9.63 19.78 1.60
N GLN A 518 9.06 18.56 1.55
CA GLN A 518 9.11 17.57 2.65
C GLN A 518 8.42 18.04 3.94
N LEU A 519 7.43 18.92 3.82
CA LEU A 519 6.62 19.37 4.94
C LEU A 519 5.28 18.61 4.96
N PRO A 520 4.92 17.90 6.05
CA PRO A 520 3.60 17.29 6.15
C PRO A 520 2.52 18.37 6.29
N THR A 521 1.27 18.00 6.00
CA THR A 521 0.11 18.90 6.16
C THR A 521 -0.09 19.30 7.62
N ALA A 522 0.13 18.38 8.56
CA ALA A 522 0.18 18.67 9.98
C ALA A 522 1.26 17.81 10.65
N ASN A 523 1.97 18.39 11.61
CA ASN A 523 2.99 17.71 12.41
C ASN A 523 2.75 17.96 13.90
N TYR A 524 2.86 16.90 14.69
CA TYR A 524 2.86 16.95 16.15
C TYR A 524 3.78 15.85 16.68
N ASP A 525 5.01 16.22 17.00
CA ASP A 525 6.08 15.30 17.36
C ASP A 525 6.05 14.89 18.84
N LEU A 526 6.99 14.02 19.21
CA LEU A 526 7.07 13.47 20.56
C LEU A 526 7.51 14.53 21.58
N GLU A 527 8.41 15.42 21.19
CA GLU A 527 8.95 16.45 22.08
C GLU A 527 7.84 17.43 22.48
N GLN A 528 7.09 17.93 21.50
CA GLN A 528 5.94 18.79 21.73
C GLN A 528 4.86 18.05 22.55
N ALA A 529 4.58 16.78 22.24
CA ALA A 529 3.60 15.99 22.97
C ALA A 529 3.92 15.74 24.45
N VAL A 530 5.22 15.63 24.78
CA VAL A 530 5.69 15.51 26.17
C VAL A 530 5.65 16.87 26.87
N GLN A 531 6.03 17.96 26.18
CA GLN A 531 5.97 19.33 26.71
C GLN A 531 4.54 19.74 27.07
N ASP A 532 3.58 19.40 26.20
CA ASP A 532 2.15 19.68 26.38
C ASP A 532 1.48 18.73 27.40
N GLY A 533 2.24 17.81 28.02
CA GLY A 533 1.73 16.87 29.02
C GLY A 533 0.80 15.79 28.48
N HIS A 534 0.77 15.60 27.16
CA HIS A 534 -0.09 14.62 26.49
C HIS A 534 0.58 13.24 26.35
N LEU A 535 1.89 13.15 26.54
CA LEU A 535 2.67 11.92 26.59
C LEU A 535 3.64 11.92 27.78
N THR A 536 3.96 10.71 28.23
CA THR A 536 4.91 10.45 29.31
C THR A 536 6.36 10.51 28.77
N PRO A 537 7.27 11.28 29.41
CA PRO A 537 8.70 11.27 29.09
C PRO A 537 9.38 9.93 29.40
N PHE A 538 10.60 9.73 28.91
CA PHE A 538 11.41 8.54 29.17
C PHE A 538 12.84 8.83 29.60
N GLU A 539 13.43 7.85 30.29
CA GLU A 539 14.86 7.76 30.59
C GLU A 539 15.49 6.59 29.86
N VAL A 540 16.73 6.75 29.40
CA VAL A 540 17.47 5.69 28.73
C VAL A 540 18.61 5.21 29.63
N PHE A 541 18.60 3.91 29.90
CA PHE A 541 19.63 3.16 30.61
C PHE A 541 20.39 2.34 29.58
N GLU A 542 21.54 2.83 29.17
CA GLU A 542 22.44 2.11 28.27
C GLU A 542 23.27 1.14 29.09
N HIS A 543 23.16 -0.14 28.76
CA HIS A 543 23.89 -1.19 29.44
C HIS A 543 24.38 -2.20 28.40
N THR A 544 25.62 -2.07 27.94
CA THR A 544 26.16 -2.98 26.93
C THR A 544 27.32 -3.78 27.50
N THR A 545 27.35 -5.08 27.20
CA THR A 545 28.48 -5.95 27.52
C THR A 545 29.54 -5.87 26.44
N GLN A 546 30.76 -6.34 26.71
CA GLN A 546 31.84 -6.34 25.73
C GLN A 546 31.49 -7.21 24.53
N PHE A 547 30.90 -8.37 24.79
CA PHE A 547 30.43 -9.32 23.78
C PHE A 547 29.50 -8.69 22.73
N LEU A 548 28.58 -7.82 23.16
CA LEU A 548 27.64 -7.13 22.27
C LEU A 548 28.32 -6.03 21.45
N ARG A 549 29.36 -5.38 21.98
CA ARG A 549 30.09 -4.29 21.29
C ARG A 549 31.11 -4.82 20.28
N GLU A 550 31.94 -5.77 20.69
CA GLU A 550 33.16 -6.17 19.96
C GLU A 550 32.98 -7.48 19.17
N GLY A 551 31.95 -8.26 19.50
CA GLY A 551 31.76 -9.62 19.00
C GLY A 551 32.51 -10.66 19.83
N ILE A 552 32.73 -11.85 19.28
CA ILE A 552 33.68 -12.81 19.86
C ILE A 552 34.85 -12.96 18.91
N ARG A 553 36.06 -12.69 19.40
CA ARG A 553 37.29 -13.08 18.73
C ARG A 553 38.21 -13.79 19.71
N LEU A 554 38.98 -14.74 19.19
CA LEU A 554 39.93 -15.52 19.98
C LEU A 554 40.95 -14.65 20.74
N ASP A 555 41.35 -13.51 20.17
CA ASP A 555 42.30 -12.56 20.76
C ASP A 555 41.68 -11.67 21.87
N THR A 556 40.35 -11.63 21.96
CA THR A 556 39.60 -10.84 22.95
C THR A 556 39.06 -11.67 24.13
N LEU A 557 39.09 -13.00 24.06
CA LEU A 557 38.63 -13.89 25.13
C LEU A 557 39.68 -14.04 26.24
N THR A 558 39.25 -14.03 27.50
CA THR A 558 40.13 -14.33 28.64
C THR A 558 40.47 -15.82 28.71
N LYS A 559 41.50 -16.17 29.48
CA LYS A 559 41.91 -17.58 29.64
C LYS A 559 40.79 -18.42 30.26
N GLU A 560 40.08 -17.84 31.22
CA GLU A 560 38.95 -18.45 31.90
C GLU A 560 37.76 -18.66 30.94
N GLN A 561 37.52 -17.71 30.02
CA GLN A 561 36.47 -17.85 29.00
C GLN A 561 36.80 -18.93 27.95
N ILE A 562 38.08 -19.06 27.59
CA ILE A 562 38.56 -20.13 26.70
C ILE A 562 38.36 -21.50 27.36
N GLU A 563 38.70 -21.64 28.65
CA GLU A 563 38.49 -22.86 29.43
C GLU A 563 37.00 -23.22 29.54
N GLN A 564 36.11 -22.23 29.76
CA GLN A 564 34.66 -22.44 29.77
C GLN A 564 34.09 -22.95 28.43
N LEU A 565 34.63 -22.45 27.30
CA LEU A 565 34.24 -22.93 25.97
C LEU A 565 34.70 -24.38 25.75
N GLU A 566 35.93 -24.71 26.14
CA GLU A 566 36.48 -26.06 26.03
C GLU A 566 35.71 -27.06 26.92
N GLU A 567 35.33 -26.68 28.14
CA GLU A 567 34.49 -27.50 29.04
C GLU A 567 33.09 -27.76 28.48
N GLN A 568 32.56 -26.83 27.69
CA GLN A 568 31.28 -26.98 26.97
C GLN A 568 31.40 -27.84 25.70
N GLY A 569 32.61 -28.32 25.38
CA GLY A 569 32.90 -29.12 24.18
C GLY A 569 32.95 -28.29 22.90
N GLU A 570 33.13 -26.97 23.02
CA GLU A 570 33.20 -26.02 21.92
C GLU A 570 34.66 -25.70 21.58
N ASP A 571 35.00 -25.63 20.29
CA ASP A 571 36.36 -25.30 19.81
C ASP A 571 36.51 -23.77 19.74
N PRO A 572 37.36 -23.14 20.59
CA PRO A 572 37.53 -21.68 20.63
C PRO A 572 37.94 -21.09 19.28
N SER A 573 38.68 -21.84 18.45
CA SER A 573 39.13 -21.39 17.12
C SER A 573 38.01 -21.19 16.11
N GLN A 574 36.81 -21.72 16.40
CA GLN A 574 35.60 -21.54 15.58
C GLN A 574 34.82 -20.26 15.94
N TYR A 575 35.27 -19.50 16.94
CA TYR A 575 34.63 -18.28 17.42
C TYR A 575 35.40 -17.03 16.98
N ASP A 576 35.19 -16.67 15.71
CA ASP A 576 35.64 -15.39 15.13
C ASP A 576 34.44 -14.74 14.42
N PHE A 577 33.61 -14.07 15.22
CA PHE A 577 32.41 -13.39 14.76
C PHE A 577 32.50 -11.92 15.11
N SER A 578 32.43 -11.08 14.07
CA SER A 578 32.22 -9.64 14.25
C SER A 578 30.91 -9.36 15.00
N SER A 579 30.79 -8.20 15.64
CA SER A 579 29.57 -7.76 16.33
C SER A 579 28.30 -7.83 15.44
N GLU A 580 28.45 -7.68 14.12
CA GLU A 580 27.37 -7.80 13.13
C GLU A 580 26.97 -9.24 12.77
N GLN A 581 27.78 -10.24 13.14
CA GLN A 581 27.51 -11.66 12.94
C GLN A 581 27.04 -12.33 14.24
N VAL A 582 27.47 -11.80 15.39
CA VAL A 582 27.04 -12.24 16.72
C VAL A 582 25.52 -12.11 16.90
N ASP A 583 24.88 -11.08 16.31
CA ASP A 583 23.43 -10.89 16.37
C ASP A 583 22.64 -12.10 15.81
N LYS A 584 23.19 -12.83 14.84
CA LYS A 584 22.54 -13.94 14.12
C LYS A 584 22.95 -15.32 14.58
N VAL A 585 24.19 -15.50 15.06
CA VAL A 585 24.82 -16.82 15.19
C VAL A 585 25.02 -17.25 16.64
N ILE A 586 25.17 -16.31 17.58
CA ILE A 586 25.55 -16.64 18.97
C ILE A 586 24.59 -16.04 20.01
N TYR A 587 24.26 -16.87 20.99
CA TYR A 587 23.52 -16.50 22.21
C TYR A 587 24.35 -16.81 23.44
N ASN A 588 24.95 -15.79 24.06
CA ASN A 588 25.60 -15.97 25.35
C ASN A 588 24.56 -15.92 26.48
N LYS A 589 24.47 -16.97 27.31
CA LYS A 589 23.53 -17.02 28.43
C LYS A 589 23.83 -15.93 29.46
N ASP A 590 25.09 -15.69 29.79
CA ASP A 590 25.46 -14.71 30.81
C ASP A 590 25.08 -13.26 30.43
N THR A 591 25.34 -12.88 29.17
CA THR A 591 24.85 -11.61 28.61
C THR A 591 23.32 -11.48 28.75
N ASN A 592 22.56 -12.54 28.49
CA ASN A 592 21.11 -12.54 28.63
C ASN A 592 20.65 -12.50 30.10
N ARG A 593 21.36 -13.18 31.02
CA ARG A 593 21.12 -13.06 32.47
C ARG A 593 21.35 -11.62 32.93
N SER A 594 22.38 -10.96 32.43
CA SER A 594 22.66 -9.55 32.70
C SER A 594 21.54 -8.62 32.22
N ILE A 595 21.00 -8.84 31.02
CA ILE A 595 19.82 -8.11 30.50
C ILE A 595 18.61 -8.25 31.44
N LEU A 596 18.29 -9.50 31.85
CA LEU A 596 17.15 -9.77 32.74
C LEU A 596 17.37 -9.18 34.13
N ARG A 597 18.59 -9.29 34.67
CA ARG A 597 18.97 -8.72 35.96
C ARG A 597 18.83 -7.20 35.97
N ASN A 598 19.31 -6.53 34.91
CA ASN A 598 19.21 -5.08 34.79
C ASN A 598 17.73 -4.60 34.86
N LEU A 599 16.81 -5.27 34.16
CA LEU A 599 15.38 -4.98 34.27
C LEU A 599 14.86 -5.21 35.70
N MET A 600 15.23 -6.34 36.31
CA MET A 600 14.71 -6.73 37.63
C MET A 600 15.27 -5.88 38.77
N GLU A 601 16.45 -5.29 38.64
CA GLU A 601 17.09 -4.43 39.65
C GLU A 601 16.74 -2.96 39.44
N ASN A 602 16.87 -2.47 38.20
CA ASN A 602 16.77 -1.05 37.87
C ASN A 602 15.43 -0.64 37.24
N GLY A 603 14.54 -1.59 36.96
CA GLY A 603 13.20 -1.31 36.45
C GLY A 603 12.37 -0.45 37.41
N LEU A 604 11.51 0.41 36.85
CA LEU A 604 10.45 1.05 37.63
C LEU A 604 9.54 -0.03 38.22
N ARG A 605 9.22 0.13 39.51
CA ARG A 605 8.46 -0.83 40.31
C ARG A 605 6.96 -0.59 40.18
N ASP A 606 6.16 -1.57 40.58
CA ASP A 606 4.71 -1.46 40.73
C ASP A 606 4.33 -0.62 41.96
N ALA A 607 3.02 -0.47 42.22
CA ALA A 607 2.50 0.28 43.36
C ALA A 607 2.98 -0.23 44.74
N SER A 608 3.36 -1.52 44.84
CA SER A 608 3.89 -2.09 46.08
C SER A 608 5.36 -1.74 46.32
N GLY A 609 6.06 -1.29 45.28
CA GLY A 609 7.51 -1.07 45.29
C GLY A 609 8.33 -2.38 45.25
N GLN A 610 7.68 -3.54 45.26
CA GLN A 610 8.35 -4.84 45.38
C GLN A 610 8.68 -5.44 44.00
N LEU A 611 7.72 -5.50 43.08
CA LEU A 611 7.88 -6.11 41.78
C LEU A 611 8.17 -5.04 40.71
N PRO A 612 8.86 -5.37 39.61
CA PRO A 612 8.92 -4.46 38.48
C PRO A 612 7.51 -4.24 37.90
N GLY A 613 7.25 -3.03 37.42
CA GLY A 613 6.03 -2.71 36.69
C GLY A 613 5.93 -3.47 35.36
N LYS A 614 4.78 -3.33 34.66
CA LYS A 614 4.58 -3.99 33.37
C LYS A 614 5.68 -3.62 32.38
N SER A 615 6.30 -4.64 31.77
CA SER A 615 7.53 -4.50 30.99
C SER A 615 7.48 -5.29 29.68
N ILE A 616 8.07 -4.73 28.62
CA ILE A 616 8.22 -5.42 27.33
C ILE A 616 9.70 -5.63 27.02
N ILE A 617 10.09 -6.87 26.73
CA ILE A 617 11.42 -7.23 26.25
C ILE A 617 11.35 -7.54 24.76
N PHE A 618 12.08 -6.79 23.94
CA PHE A 618 12.11 -6.96 22.49
C PHE A 618 13.26 -7.89 22.09
N ALA A 619 12.91 -9.15 21.81
CA ALA A 619 13.88 -10.20 21.47
C ALA A 619 14.22 -10.23 19.97
N ARG A 620 15.41 -10.74 19.64
CA ARG A 620 15.93 -10.87 18.25
C ARG A 620 15.04 -11.73 17.35
N ASN A 621 14.61 -12.88 17.86
CA ASN A 621 13.75 -13.85 17.18
C ASN A 621 13.12 -14.80 18.22
N HIS A 622 12.30 -15.75 17.74
CA HIS A 622 11.59 -16.71 18.60
C HIS A 622 12.53 -17.53 19.51
N GLN A 623 13.66 -18.01 18.98
CA GLN A 623 14.62 -18.79 19.77
C GLN A 623 15.24 -17.96 20.91
N HIS A 624 15.58 -16.70 20.63
CA HIS A 624 16.05 -15.78 21.65
C HIS A 624 15.00 -15.51 22.73
N ALA A 625 13.74 -15.37 22.33
CA ALA A 625 12.64 -15.13 23.27
C ALA A 625 12.44 -16.31 24.22
N ILE A 626 12.49 -17.54 23.69
CA ILE A 626 12.43 -18.77 24.50
C ILE A 626 13.63 -18.83 25.46
N LEU A 627 14.84 -18.55 24.98
CA LEU A 627 16.03 -18.55 25.83
C LEU A 627 15.91 -17.56 26.99
N LEU A 628 15.44 -16.34 26.72
CA LEU A 628 15.20 -15.33 27.76
C LEU A 628 14.16 -15.78 28.78
N ALA A 629 13.06 -16.42 28.35
CA ALA A 629 12.05 -16.95 29.25
C ALA A 629 12.60 -18.08 30.13
N GLN A 630 13.36 -19.02 29.53
CA GLN A 630 13.99 -20.12 30.26
C GLN A 630 14.99 -19.61 31.32
N LEU A 631 15.85 -18.66 30.94
CA LEU A 631 16.80 -18.05 31.86
C LEU A 631 16.08 -17.25 32.97
N PHE A 632 14.95 -16.61 32.65
CA PHE A 632 14.14 -15.93 33.67
C PHE A 632 13.60 -16.92 34.71
N ASP A 633 13.05 -18.04 34.28
CA ASP A 633 12.53 -19.08 35.19
C ASP A 633 13.65 -19.76 36.00
N GLU A 634 14.85 -19.91 35.43
CA GLU A 634 16.04 -20.41 36.12
C GLU A 634 16.51 -19.43 37.22
N MET A 635 16.54 -18.14 36.91
CA MET A 635 17.00 -17.09 37.84
C MET A 635 15.96 -16.75 38.92
N TYR A 636 14.67 -16.85 38.58
CA TYR A 636 13.57 -16.43 39.44
C TYR A 636 12.46 -17.50 39.56
N PRO A 637 12.78 -18.70 40.06
CA PRO A 637 11.85 -19.83 40.11
C PRO A 637 10.61 -19.56 40.97
N GLN A 638 10.66 -18.58 41.88
CA GLN A 638 9.54 -18.17 42.73
C GLN A 638 8.30 -17.69 41.95
N TYR A 639 8.45 -17.30 40.68
CA TYR A 639 7.34 -16.80 39.86
C TYR A 639 6.65 -17.87 39.00
N GLY A 640 7.17 -19.10 38.98
CA GLY A 640 6.51 -20.28 38.42
C GLY A 640 6.05 -20.17 36.96
N GLY A 641 6.79 -19.46 36.10
CA GLY A 641 6.53 -19.36 34.66
C GLY A 641 5.29 -18.56 34.23
N LYS A 642 4.60 -17.89 35.17
CA LYS A 642 3.40 -17.08 34.88
C LYS A 642 3.68 -15.58 34.77
N PHE A 643 4.79 -15.13 35.35
CA PHE A 643 5.15 -13.72 35.44
C PHE A 643 5.82 -13.17 34.18
N CYS A 644 6.65 -13.99 33.53
CA CYS A 644 7.37 -13.67 32.31
C CYS A 644 6.98 -14.68 31.22
N GLN A 645 6.40 -14.22 30.11
CA GLN A 645 5.94 -15.11 29.02
C GLN A 645 6.30 -14.56 27.63
N VAL A 646 6.49 -15.48 26.69
CA VAL A 646 6.79 -15.17 25.28
C VAL A 646 5.49 -14.88 24.53
N ILE A 647 5.43 -13.76 23.83
CA ILE A 647 4.32 -13.35 22.97
C ILE A 647 4.83 -13.11 21.55
N ASP A 648 4.63 -14.10 20.68
CA ASP A 648 4.98 -14.04 19.25
C ASP A 648 3.98 -14.76 18.34
N ASN A 649 4.24 -14.76 17.03
CA ASN A 649 3.36 -15.35 16.02
C ASN A 649 3.38 -16.88 15.96
N TYR A 650 4.28 -17.56 16.67
CA TYR A 650 4.36 -19.02 16.66
C TYR A 650 3.34 -19.65 17.61
N ASP A 651 2.90 -18.91 18.64
CA ASP A 651 1.84 -19.37 19.52
C ASP A 651 0.44 -19.13 18.89
N PRO A 652 -0.35 -20.19 18.62
CA PRO A 652 -1.71 -20.04 18.11
C PRO A 652 -2.66 -19.31 19.08
N ARG A 653 -2.27 -19.13 20.34
CA ARG A 653 -3.00 -18.40 21.39
C ARG A 653 -2.38 -17.03 21.69
N ALA A 654 -1.53 -16.49 20.82
CA ALA A 654 -0.90 -15.18 21.02
C ALA A 654 -1.91 -14.05 21.34
N GLU A 655 -3.11 -14.07 20.75
CA GLU A 655 -4.18 -13.11 21.10
C GLU A 655 -4.58 -13.20 22.58
N GLN A 656 -4.72 -14.41 23.12
CA GLN A 656 -5.05 -14.62 24.53
C GLN A 656 -3.93 -14.13 25.46
N LEU A 657 -2.65 -14.36 25.09
CA LEU A 657 -1.51 -13.87 25.86
C LEU A 657 -1.41 -12.34 25.85
N ILE A 658 -1.81 -11.70 24.75
CA ILE A 658 -1.90 -10.23 24.69
C ILE A 658 -3.00 -9.73 25.64
N ASP A 659 -4.14 -10.40 25.68
CA ASP A 659 -5.24 -10.03 26.58
C ASP A 659 -4.89 -10.32 28.06
N ASP A 660 -4.17 -11.42 28.35
CA ASP A 660 -3.56 -11.69 29.65
C ASP A 660 -2.62 -10.54 30.06
N PHE A 661 -1.76 -10.08 29.15
CA PHE A 661 -0.81 -9.00 29.43
C PHE A 661 -1.49 -7.65 29.63
N LYS A 662 -2.64 -7.40 29.00
CA LYS A 662 -3.49 -6.22 29.29
C LYS A 662 -4.20 -6.31 30.65
N GLY A 663 -4.27 -7.49 31.27
CA GLY A 663 -5.09 -7.74 32.46
C GLY A 663 -6.56 -8.04 32.16
N GLU A 664 -6.91 -8.28 30.89
CA GLU A 664 -8.26 -8.63 30.42
C GLU A 664 -8.46 -10.15 30.27
N GLY A 665 -7.37 -10.92 30.40
CA GLY A 665 -7.35 -12.36 30.17
C GLY A 665 -7.54 -13.22 31.42
N THR A 666 -6.99 -14.42 31.33
CA THR A 666 -7.00 -15.46 32.37
C THR A 666 -5.78 -15.43 33.29
N ASN A 667 -4.65 -14.85 32.85
CA ASN A 667 -3.43 -14.76 33.64
C ASN A 667 -3.15 -13.31 34.10
N ASN A 668 -3.67 -12.96 35.27
CA ASN A 668 -3.48 -11.63 35.87
C ASN A 668 -2.06 -11.40 36.44
N ALA A 669 -1.23 -12.45 36.51
CA ALA A 669 0.14 -12.34 37.02
C ALA A 669 1.17 -11.94 35.94
N LEU A 670 0.76 -11.89 34.67
CA LEU A 670 1.66 -11.59 33.55
C LEU A 670 2.11 -10.12 33.60
N THR A 671 3.41 -9.94 33.87
CA THR A 671 4.02 -8.61 34.10
C THR A 671 5.14 -8.32 33.11
N ILE A 672 5.87 -9.35 32.67
CA ILE A 672 6.94 -9.22 31.66
C ILE A 672 6.53 -9.97 30.40
N ALA A 673 6.43 -9.27 29.28
CA ALA A 673 6.18 -9.86 27.98
C ALA A 673 7.44 -9.83 27.11
N ILE A 674 7.93 -11.00 26.70
CA ILE A 674 9.04 -11.11 25.73
C ILE A 674 8.43 -11.22 24.34
N SER A 675 8.68 -10.24 23.47
CA SER A 675 8.04 -10.18 22.15
C SER A 675 9.00 -10.17 20.99
N VAL A 676 8.51 -10.76 19.89
CA VAL A 676 9.15 -10.76 18.57
C VAL A 676 8.13 -10.23 17.55
N ASP A 677 8.29 -8.97 17.14
CA ASP A 677 7.47 -8.26 16.13
C ASP A 677 5.96 -8.11 16.45
N MET A 678 5.45 -8.75 17.51
CA MET A 678 4.03 -8.73 17.88
C MET A 678 3.66 -7.50 18.69
N LEU A 679 4.43 -7.16 19.73
CA LEU A 679 4.21 -5.98 20.56
C LEU A 679 4.90 -4.71 20.02
N ASP A 680 5.68 -4.82 18.94
CA ASP A 680 6.41 -3.70 18.32
C ASP A 680 5.45 -2.60 17.80
N THR A 681 4.22 -2.96 17.40
CA THR A 681 3.24 -2.03 16.81
C THR A 681 1.82 -2.34 17.25
N GLY A 682 1.02 -1.29 17.52
CA GLY A 682 -0.43 -1.42 17.48
C GLY A 682 -1.11 -2.05 18.68
N ILE A 683 -0.46 -2.11 19.85
CA ILE A 683 -1.09 -2.58 21.10
C ILE A 683 -1.17 -1.44 22.12
N ASP A 684 -2.28 -1.38 22.84
CA ASP A 684 -2.62 -0.34 23.81
C ASP A 684 -2.59 -0.86 25.24
N ILE A 685 -1.51 -0.53 25.96
CA ILE A 685 -1.31 -0.86 27.37
C ILE A 685 -0.69 0.38 28.03
N PRO A 686 -1.50 1.27 28.64
CA PRO A 686 -1.02 2.50 29.27
C PRO A 686 -0.06 2.27 30.45
N GLU A 687 -0.23 1.13 31.14
CA GLU A 687 0.48 0.73 32.35
C GLU A 687 1.95 0.33 32.15
N ILE A 688 2.46 0.28 30.90
CA ILE A 688 3.85 -0.12 30.64
C ILE A 688 4.81 0.89 31.28
N LEU A 689 5.72 0.40 32.12
CA LEU A 689 6.72 1.21 32.81
C LEU A 689 8.14 1.00 32.31
N ASN A 690 8.44 -0.16 31.71
CA ASN A 690 9.79 -0.48 31.23
C ASN A 690 9.77 -1.09 29.82
N LEU A 691 10.71 -0.66 28.99
CA LEU A 691 10.99 -1.24 27.67
C LEU A 691 12.43 -1.74 27.64
N VAL A 692 12.68 -2.96 27.16
CA VAL A 692 14.04 -3.54 27.10
C VAL A 692 14.39 -3.88 25.66
N PHE A 693 15.40 -3.21 25.10
CA PHE A 693 15.91 -3.45 23.76
C PHE A 693 17.02 -4.51 23.80
N ALA A 694 16.61 -5.77 23.74
CA ALA A 694 17.51 -6.93 23.68
C ALA A 694 17.85 -7.35 22.22
N LYS A 695 17.76 -6.41 21.27
CA LYS A 695 18.06 -6.63 19.85
C LYS A 695 18.59 -5.35 19.18
N PRO A 696 19.41 -5.47 18.12
CA PRO A 696 19.76 -4.32 17.28
C PRO A 696 18.57 -3.93 16.40
N ILE A 697 18.23 -2.63 16.40
CA ILE A 697 17.11 -2.07 15.64
C ILE A 697 17.67 -1.31 14.43
N LYS A 698 17.36 -1.80 13.22
CA LYS A 698 17.91 -1.25 11.98
C LYS A 698 17.02 -0.17 11.33
N SER A 699 15.79 -0.03 11.80
CA SER A 699 14.76 0.82 11.18
C SER A 699 14.30 1.89 12.17
N PRO A 700 14.45 3.20 11.84
CA PRO A 700 14.10 4.30 12.75
C PRO A 700 12.61 4.33 13.07
N VAL A 701 11.79 3.97 12.08
CA VAL A 701 10.35 3.77 12.24
C VAL A 701 10.04 2.75 13.34
N LYS A 702 10.67 1.56 13.28
CA LYS A 702 10.40 0.46 14.23
C LYS A 702 10.85 0.87 15.62
N PHE A 703 12.00 1.54 15.70
CA PHE A 703 12.53 2.12 16.92
C PHE A 703 11.51 3.06 17.59
N TRP A 704 11.02 4.08 16.88
CA TRP A 704 10.04 5.02 17.43
C TRP A 704 8.67 4.39 17.73
N GLN A 705 8.25 3.36 16.99
CA GLN A 705 7.05 2.58 17.29
C GLN A 705 7.19 1.77 18.60
N MET A 706 8.38 1.24 18.87
CA MET A 706 8.72 0.53 20.10
C MET A 706 8.78 1.50 21.28
N VAL A 707 9.49 2.62 21.17
CA VAL A 707 9.52 3.70 22.19
C VAL A 707 8.10 4.17 22.52
N GLY A 708 7.27 4.36 21.49
CA GLY A 708 5.88 4.77 21.64
C GLY A 708 5.01 3.87 22.53
N ARG A 709 5.40 2.62 22.80
CA ARG A 709 4.67 1.73 23.71
C ARG A 709 4.68 2.23 25.16
N GLY A 710 5.74 2.91 25.59
CA GLY A 710 5.87 3.44 26.95
C GLY A 710 5.29 4.84 27.15
N THR A 711 5.06 5.60 26.07
CA THR A 711 4.72 7.04 26.12
C THR A 711 3.31 7.36 26.63
N ARG A 712 2.43 6.36 26.80
CA ARG A 712 1.04 6.60 27.20
C ARG A 712 0.95 7.05 28.66
N LEU A 713 0.05 8.00 28.93
CA LEU A 713 -0.32 8.43 30.28
C LEU A 713 -1.15 7.34 30.96
N CYS A 714 -0.99 7.19 32.27
CA CYS A 714 -1.80 6.27 33.08
C CYS A 714 -2.07 6.93 34.43
N LYS A 715 -3.34 7.28 34.70
CA LYS A 715 -3.74 7.88 35.97
C LYS A 715 -3.81 6.83 37.07
N ASP A 716 -3.53 7.24 38.30
CA ASP A 716 -3.64 6.42 39.52
C ASP A 716 -2.84 5.10 39.49
N LEU A 717 -1.81 4.98 38.63
CA LEU A 717 -1.07 3.74 38.42
C LEU A 717 -0.37 3.24 39.69
N PHE A 718 0.15 4.15 40.51
CA PHE A 718 0.84 3.81 41.76
C PHE A 718 -0.06 3.96 43.00
N GLY A 719 -1.35 4.27 42.79
CA GLY A 719 -2.33 4.54 43.83
C GLY A 719 -3.10 5.85 43.58
N PRO A 720 -4.12 6.17 44.40
CA PRO A 720 -4.94 7.37 44.20
C PRO A 720 -4.12 8.66 44.17
N GLY A 721 -4.18 9.40 43.07
CA GLY A 721 -3.44 10.63 42.80
C GLY A 721 -1.98 10.43 42.39
N GLN A 722 -1.51 9.19 42.23
CA GLN A 722 -0.14 8.88 41.82
C GLN A 722 -0.09 8.34 40.39
N ASP A 723 -0.01 9.28 39.45
CA ASP A 723 0.00 9.00 38.03
C ASP A 723 1.38 8.52 37.54
N LYS A 724 1.39 7.90 36.37
CA LYS A 724 2.59 7.60 35.62
C LYS A 724 3.24 8.89 35.10
N THR A 725 4.42 9.23 35.65
CA THR A 725 5.16 10.44 35.29
C THR A 725 6.31 10.19 34.32
N ILE A 726 6.87 8.98 34.31
CA ILE A 726 8.03 8.59 33.50
C ILE A 726 8.01 7.09 33.19
N PHE A 727 8.70 6.67 32.13
CA PHE A 727 9.00 5.27 31.86
C PHE A 727 10.48 5.06 31.52
N ARG A 728 11.00 3.85 31.69
CA ARG A 728 12.42 3.53 31.45
C ARG A 728 12.62 2.69 30.20
N ILE A 729 13.70 2.97 29.48
CA ILE A 729 14.16 2.20 28.33
C ILE A 729 15.55 1.66 28.63
N PHE A 730 15.69 0.34 28.60
CA PHE A 730 16.97 -0.35 28.77
C PHE A 730 17.53 -0.69 27.39
N ASP A 731 18.56 0.03 26.97
CA ASP A 731 19.20 -0.18 25.67
C ASP A 731 20.49 -0.99 25.83
N HIS A 732 20.43 -2.25 25.41
CA HIS A 732 21.58 -3.15 25.51
C HIS A 732 22.44 -3.21 24.24
N TRP A 733 22.02 -2.52 23.17
CA TRP A 733 22.61 -2.64 21.83
C TRP A 733 23.04 -1.29 21.23
N GLY A 734 23.06 -0.21 22.01
CA GLY A 734 23.44 1.12 21.52
C GLY A 734 22.55 1.63 20.38
N ASN A 735 21.26 1.31 20.43
CA ASN A 735 20.27 1.75 19.46
C ASN A 735 20.10 3.28 19.48
N PHE A 736 20.11 3.92 20.65
CA PHE A 736 19.97 5.38 20.75
C PHE A 736 21.14 6.11 20.11
N GLU A 737 22.38 5.74 20.47
CA GLU A 737 23.60 6.28 19.86
C GLU A 737 23.56 6.19 18.33
N ARG A 738 23.11 5.05 17.79
CA ARG A 738 22.98 4.84 16.35
C ARG A 738 22.01 5.81 15.67
N PHE A 739 20.88 6.15 16.30
CA PHE A 739 19.87 7.02 15.69
C PHE A 739 20.12 8.52 15.96
N GLU A 740 20.82 8.88 17.04
CA GLU A 740 21.21 10.25 17.39
C GLU A 740 22.41 10.78 16.58
N MET A 741 23.40 9.94 16.23
CA MET A 741 24.59 10.34 15.46
C MET A 741 24.33 10.64 13.98
N GLY A 742 23.07 10.84 13.59
CA GLY A 742 22.66 11.06 12.21
C GLY A 742 22.50 9.73 11.47
N TYR A 743 21.30 9.16 11.54
CA TYR A 743 20.90 8.10 10.62
C TYR A 743 20.89 8.67 9.19
N ARG A 744 21.88 8.32 8.38
CA ARG A 744 21.70 8.32 6.93
C ARG A 744 20.90 7.07 6.61
N PRO A 745 19.65 7.17 6.14
CA PRO A 745 19.03 6.04 5.50
C PRO A 745 20.03 5.60 4.43
N ALA A 746 20.47 4.34 4.48
CA ALA A 746 20.75 3.72 3.20
C ALA A 746 19.43 3.89 2.46
N GLU A 747 19.37 4.81 1.48
CA GLU A 747 18.22 4.88 0.58
C GLU A 747 17.98 3.42 0.21
N PRO A 748 16.78 2.86 0.46
CA PRO A 748 16.54 1.47 0.17
C PRO A 748 16.90 1.32 -1.30
N THR A 749 18.07 0.73 -1.55
CA THR A 749 18.58 0.55 -2.89
C THR A 749 17.57 -0.42 -3.44
N GLN A 750 16.67 0.06 -4.31
CA GLN A 750 15.56 -0.74 -4.78
C GLN A 750 16.15 -2.04 -5.30
N SER A 751 15.99 -3.11 -4.53
CA SER A 751 16.60 -4.38 -4.87
C SER A 751 15.83 -4.86 -6.09
N LYS A 752 16.50 -4.90 -7.24
CA LYS A 752 15.88 -5.32 -8.49
C LYS A 752 15.26 -6.70 -8.30
N SER A 753 14.02 -6.85 -8.75
CA SER A 753 13.35 -8.14 -8.68
C SER A 753 14.10 -9.19 -9.50
N LEU A 754 13.94 -10.47 -9.15
CA LEU A 754 14.58 -11.58 -9.89
C LEU A 754 14.29 -11.52 -11.40
N LEU A 755 13.05 -11.21 -11.77
CA LEU A 755 12.67 -11.10 -13.18
C LEU A 755 13.20 -9.84 -13.85
N GLN A 756 13.32 -8.72 -13.13
CA GLN A 756 14.00 -7.54 -13.67
C GLN A 756 15.47 -7.86 -13.97
N LEU A 757 16.16 -8.52 -13.04
CA LEU A 757 17.54 -8.96 -13.26
C LEU A 757 17.65 -9.92 -14.45
N ALA A 758 16.77 -10.91 -14.55
CA ALA A 758 16.74 -11.85 -15.68
C ALA A 758 16.49 -11.14 -17.01
N PHE A 759 15.58 -10.17 -17.03
CA PHE A 759 15.25 -9.40 -18.22
C PHE A 759 16.41 -8.49 -18.65
N GLU A 760 17.02 -7.77 -17.73
CA GLU A 760 18.19 -6.92 -18.01
C GLU A 760 19.41 -7.72 -18.50
N GLU A 761 19.63 -8.93 -17.94
CA GLU A 761 20.67 -9.85 -18.40
C GLU A 761 20.37 -10.40 -19.79
N ARG A 762 19.10 -10.67 -20.12
CA ARG A 762 18.69 -11.03 -21.50
C ARG A 762 18.95 -9.90 -22.48
N LEU A 763 18.65 -8.66 -22.12
CA LEU A 763 18.99 -7.50 -22.96
C LEU A 763 20.49 -7.38 -23.18
N LEU A 764 21.29 -7.55 -22.11
CA LEU A 764 22.74 -7.57 -22.19
C LEU A 764 23.26 -8.71 -23.09
N LEU A 765 22.61 -9.87 -23.04
CA LEU A 765 22.92 -11.02 -23.88
C LEU A 765 22.58 -10.77 -25.35
N ALA A 766 21.44 -10.16 -25.65
CA ALA A 766 21.10 -9.75 -27.01
C ALA A 766 22.12 -8.73 -27.57
N GLU A 767 22.51 -7.72 -26.77
CA GLU A 767 23.56 -6.76 -27.16
C GLU A 767 24.90 -7.45 -27.42
N THR A 768 25.31 -8.36 -26.54
CA THR A 768 26.59 -9.08 -26.65
C THR A 768 26.59 -10.02 -27.86
N ALA A 769 25.48 -10.72 -28.11
CA ALA A 769 25.32 -11.60 -29.27
C ALA A 769 25.37 -10.81 -30.58
N LEU A 770 24.72 -9.64 -30.64
CA LEU A 770 24.74 -8.79 -31.84
C LEU A 770 26.15 -8.25 -32.14
N HIS A 771 26.88 -7.78 -31.13
CA HIS A 771 28.28 -7.36 -31.27
C HIS A 771 29.19 -8.53 -31.68
N GLY A 772 28.95 -9.72 -31.16
CA GLY A 772 29.66 -10.95 -31.50
C GLY A 772 29.25 -11.58 -32.84
N SER A 773 28.27 -11.02 -33.55
CA SER A 773 27.68 -11.61 -34.77
C SER A 773 27.06 -13.00 -34.56
N GLU A 774 26.61 -13.32 -33.34
CA GLU A 774 25.96 -14.57 -32.95
C GLU A 774 24.44 -14.48 -33.16
N ILE A 775 24.02 -14.35 -34.42
CA ILE A 775 22.62 -14.13 -34.81
C ILE A 775 21.65 -15.20 -34.26
N PRO A 776 21.97 -16.51 -34.26
CA PRO A 776 21.05 -17.52 -33.71
C PRO A 776 20.72 -17.30 -32.23
N ILE A 777 21.70 -16.89 -31.43
CA ILE A 777 21.50 -16.59 -30.01
C ILE A 777 20.68 -15.31 -29.85
N PHE A 778 20.99 -14.29 -30.64
CA PHE A 778 20.21 -13.05 -30.64
C PHE A 778 18.72 -13.31 -30.91
N GLU A 779 18.38 -14.11 -31.91
CA GLU A 779 16.98 -14.44 -32.24
C GLU A 779 16.26 -15.15 -31.09
N VAL A 780 16.91 -16.13 -30.46
CA VAL A 780 16.34 -16.84 -29.31
C VAL A 780 16.09 -15.89 -28.15
N VAL A 781 17.06 -15.03 -27.83
CA VAL A 781 16.97 -14.11 -26.68
C VAL A 781 15.91 -13.04 -26.92
N ILE A 782 15.80 -12.49 -28.14
CA ILE A 782 14.75 -11.53 -28.48
C ILE A 782 13.35 -12.16 -28.36
N ASN A 783 13.18 -13.42 -28.73
CA ASN A 783 11.92 -14.12 -28.54
C ASN A 783 11.58 -14.31 -27.05
N LEU A 784 12.59 -14.56 -26.20
CA LEU A 784 12.40 -14.61 -24.74
C LEU A 784 12.04 -13.23 -24.16
N VAL A 785 12.68 -12.17 -24.64
CA VAL A 785 12.34 -10.78 -24.28
C VAL A 785 10.90 -10.45 -24.68
N ALA A 786 10.48 -10.79 -25.90
CA ALA A 786 9.10 -10.60 -26.35
C ALA A 786 8.10 -11.33 -25.44
N ALA A 787 8.38 -12.61 -25.13
CA ALA A 787 7.54 -13.41 -24.24
C ALA A 787 7.46 -12.85 -22.80
N ASP A 788 8.54 -12.22 -22.31
CA ASP A 788 8.52 -11.55 -21.01
C ASP A 788 7.65 -10.29 -21.01
N ILE A 789 7.70 -9.50 -22.09
CA ILE A 789 6.88 -8.30 -22.27
C ILE A 789 5.40 -8.68 -22.36
N ASP A 790 5.07 -9.68 -23.17
CA ASP A 790 3.69 -10.14 -23.38
C ASP A 790 3.07 -10.72 -22.10
N ALA A 791 3.90 -11.32 -21.23
CA ALA A 791 3.48 -11.87 -19.95
C ALA A 791 3.28 -10.83 -18.84
N LEU A 792 3.52 -9.54 -19.09
CA LEU A 792 3.21 -8.47 -18.12
C LEU A 792 1.69 -8.35 -17.91
N PRO A 793 1.21 -8.24 -16.65
CA PRO A 793 -0.22 -8.16 -16.36
C PRO A 793 -0.80 -6.84 -16.86
N GLU A 794 -1.64 -6.91 -17.90
CA GLU A 794 -2.27 -5.73 -18.53
C GLU A 794 -3.14 -4.91 -17.56
N GLU A 795 -3.62 -5.53 -16.48
CA GLU A 795 -4.50 -4.90 -15.50
C GLU A 795 -3.76 -4.15 -14.38
N SER A 796 -2.43 -4.29 -14.26
CA SER A 796 -1.65 -3.57 -13.22
C SER A 796 -1.48 -2.11 -13.59
N ILE A 797 -1.66 -1.19 -12.63
CA ILE A 797 -1.61 0.25 -12.90
C ILE A 797 -0.24 0.68 -13.42
N ALA A 798 0.85 0.19 -12.82
CA ALA A 798 2.20 0.45 -13.31
C ALA A 798 2.41 0.02 -14.78
N VAL A 799 1.76 -1.07 -15.21
CA VAL A 799 1.80 -1.53 -16.61
C VAL A 799 0.91 -0.65 -17.51
N ARG A 800 -0.25 -0.24 -17.01
CA ARG A 800 -1.21 0.63 -17.71
C ARG A 800 -0.65 2.02 -17.97
N GLU A 801 0.11 2.57 -17.02
CA GLU A 801 0.82 3.84 -17.20
C GLU A 801 1.78 3.82 -18.39
N LYS A 802 2.32 2.64 -18.70
CA LYS A 802 3.28 2.39 -19.78
C LYS A 802 2.69 1.58 -20.93
N TRP A 803 1.36 1.56 -21.10
CA TRP A 803 0.70 0.72 -22.10
C TRP A 803 1.13 1.01 -23.54
N LYS A 804 1.26 2.30 -23.87
CA LYS A 804 1.69 2.75 -25.19
C LYS A 804 3.12 2.28 -25.49
N GLU A 805 4.00 2.43 -24.51
CA GLU A 805 5.40 2.03 -24.56
C GLU A 805 5.53 0.52 -24.66
N LYS A 806 4.83 -0.22 -23.80
CA LYS A 806 4.77 -1.70 -23.84
C LYS A 806 4.38 -2.18 -25.24
N ARG A 807 3.29 -1.67 -25.82
CA ARG A 807 2.83 -2.08 -27.16
C ARG A 807 3.80 -1.71 -28.27
N THR A 808 4.42 -0.54 -28.19
CA THR A 808 5.41 -0.10 -29.20
C THR A 808 6.65 -0.98 -29.14
N LEU A 809 7.12 -1.27 -27.92
CA LEU A 809 8.32 -2.06 -27.66
C LEU A 809 8.08 -3.57 -27.78
N SER A 810 6.83 -4.04 -27.78
CA SER A 810 6.50 -5.47 -28.00
C SER A 810 6.38 -5.84 -29.48
N GLN A 811 6.42 -4.87 -30.39
CA GLN A 811 6.31 -5.15 -31.83
C GLN A 811 7.52 -5.97 -32.31
N PRO A 812 7.31 -7.10 -33.02
CA PRO A 812 8.41 -7.96 -33.47
C PRO A 812 9.45 -7.22 -34.33
N ALA A 813 9.01 -6.31 -35.20
CA ALA A 813 9.91 -5.51 -36.02
C ALA A 813 10.80 -4.58 -35.17
N THR A 814 10.22 -3.91 -34.17
CA THR A 814 10.94 -3.03 -33.25
C THR A 814 11.95 -3.79 -32.40
N LEU A 815 11.56 -4.96 -31.88
CA LEU A 815 12.45 -5.81 -31.08
C LEU A 815 13.59 -6.41 -31.91
N LYS A 816 13.30 -6.90 -33.11
CA LYS A 816 14.33 -7.45 -34.02
C LYS A 816 15.31 -6.37 -34.51
N ALA A 817 14.84 -5.13 -34.73
CA ALA A 817 15.71 -4.02 -35.09
C ALA A 817 16.67 -3.63 -33.96
N PHE A 818 16.25 -3.80 -32.70
CA PHE A 818 17.06 -3.66 -31.49
C PHE A 818 17.95 -2.40 -31.45
N ALA A 819 17.40 -1.27 -31.91
CA ALA A 819 18.11 0.01 -31.97
C ALA A 819 18.48 0.49 -30.55
N PRO A 820 19.60 1.23 -30.38
CA PRO A 820 20.05 1.70 -29.06
C PRO A 820 18.97 2.46 -28.26
N ALA A 821 18.16 3.28 -28.93
CA ALA A 821 17.03 3.98 -28.31
C ALA A 821 15.95 3.01 -27.79
N THR A 822 15.66 1.94 -28.53
CA THR A 822 14.73 0.88 -28.11
C THR A 822 15.25 0.16 -26.87
N VAL A 823 16.54 -0.20 -26.86
CA VAL A 823 17.17 -0.89 -25.73
C VAL A 823 17.17 -0.03 -24.46
N ALA A 824 17.49 1.26 -24.59
CA ALA A 824 17.41 2.20 -23.47
C ALA A 824 16.01 2.24 -22.86
N ARG A 825 14.96 2.28 -23.70
CA ARG A 825 13.57 2.25 -23.25
C ARG A 825 13.15 0.89 -22.67
N LEU A 826 13.63 -0.24 -23.21
CA LEU A 826 13.40 -1.56 -22.62
C LEU A 826 13.99 -1.65 -21.20
N ARG A 827 15.18 -1.08 -20.98
CA ARG A 827 15.82 -1.02 -19.66
C ARG A 827 15.11 -0.05 -18.69
N GLN A 828 14.70 1.12 -19.17
CA GLN A 828 14.14 2.18 -18.34
C GLN A 828 12.63 2.00 -18.06
N ASP A 829 11.85 1.71 -19.10
CA ASP A 829 10.38 1.67 -19.02
C ASP A 829 9.85 0.26 -18.73
N ILE A 830 10.46 -0.79 -19.30
CA ILE A 830 9.88 -2.14 -19.29
C ILE A 830 10.51 -3.06 -18.23
N ALA A 831 11.82 -3.02 -18.04
CA ALA A 831 12.50 -3.88 -17.07
C ALA A 831 11.98 -3.70 -15.62
N PRO A 832 11.70 -2.48 -15.12
CA PRO A 832 11.12 -2.30 -13.79
C PRO A 832 9.72 -2.91 -13.63
N LEU A 833 8.97 -3.06 -14.73
CA LEU A 833 7.62 -3.65 -14.69
C LEU A 833 7.64 -5.17 -14.48
N MET A 834 8.80 -5.82 -14.68
CA MET A 834 8.94 -7.27 -14.49
C MET A 834 8.66 -7.72 -13.06
N GLN A 835 8.73 -6.81 -12.07
CA GLN A 835 8.37 -7.08 -10.68
C GLN A 835 6.89 -7.47 -10.51
N TRP A 836 6.01 -7.04 -11.42
CA TRP A 836 4.56 -7.29 -11.36
C TRP A 836 4.16 -8.66 -11.89
N ARG A 837 5.09 -9.42 -12.49
CA ARG A 837 4.81 -10.77 -12.98
C ARG A 837 4.71 -11.75 -11.81
N ASN A 838 3.63 -12.52 -11.80
CA ASN A 838 3.43 -13.55 -10.78
C ASN A 838 4.34 -14.76 -11.05
N ILE A 839 5.35 -14.94 -10.19
CA ILE A 839 6.29 -16.08 -10.25
C ILE A 839 6.06 -17.13 -9.17
N ARG A 840 4.91 -17.11 -8.47
CA ARG A 840 4.64 -18.04 -7.37
C ARG A 840 4.74 -19.49 -7.86
N GLY A 841 5.58 -20.28 -7.18
CA GLY A 841 5.86 -21.67 -7.56
C GLY A 841 6.83 -21.84 -8.73
N ARG A 842 7.36 -20.75 -9.31
CA ARG A 842 8.31 -20.76 -10.44
C ARG A 842 9.62 -20.03 -10.15
N THR A 843 9.87 -19.63 -8.90
CA THR A 843 11.08 -18.89 -8.51
C THR A 843 12.37 -19.60 -8.93
N ASP A 844 12.48 -20.91 -8.66
CA ASP A 844 13.66 -21.70 -8.99
C ASP A 844 13.92 -21.75 -10.51
N ALA A 845 12.86 -21.80 -11.33
CA ALA A 845 12.94 -21.80 -12.79
C ALA A 845 13.48 -20.47 -13.34
N TYR A 846 13.04 -19.33 -12.81
CA TYR A 846 13.53 -18.02 -13.23
C TYR A 846 14.92 -17.70 -12.67
N ALA A 847 15.28 -18.23 -11.50
CA ALA A 847 16.65 -18.16 -10.98
C ALA A 847 17.63 -18.92 -11.88
N LEU A 848 17.21 -20.09 -12.40
CA LEU A 848 17.98 -20.83 -13.39
C LEU A 848 18.10 -20.06 -14.72
N ASP A 849 17.01 -19.47 -15.22
CA ASP A 849 17.08 -18.64 -16.45
C ASP A 849 18.09 -17.50 -16.30
N LEU A 850 18.11 -16.81 -15.16
CA LEU A 850 19.09 -15.75 -14.86
C LEU A 850 20.52 -16.29 -14.85
N LEU A 851 20.75 -17.43 -14.18
CA LEU A 851 22.06 -18.08 -14.12
C LEU A 851 22.56 -18.45 -15.52
N ILE A 852 21.71 -19.09 -16.33
CA ILE A 852 22.05 -19.48 -17.70
C ILE A 852 22.32 -18.25 -18.58
N ALA A 853 21.52 -17.19 -18.49
CA ALA A 853 21.75 -15.95 -19.24
C ALA A 853 23.11 -15.31 -18.90
N ARG A 854 23.48 -15.29 -17.62
CA ARG A 854 24.81 -14.84 -17.17
C ARG A 854 25.94 -15.70 -17.72
N MET A 855 25.75 -17.02 -17.73
CA MET A 855 26.71 -17.95 -18.30
C MET A 855 26.88 -17.77 -19.80
N GLN A 856 25.78 -17.62 -20.54
CA GLN A 856 25.81 -17.32 -21.97
C GLN A 856 26.58 -16.01 -22.23
N ASN A 857 26.33 -14.97 -21.45
CA ASN A 857 27.09 -13.71 -21.50
C ASN A 857 28.58 -13.92 -21.23
N ALA A 858 28.93 -14.68 -20.18
CA ALA A 858 30.32 -14.97 -19.83
C ALA A 858 31.04 -15.75 -20.94
N VAL A 859 30.38 -16.73 -21.56
CA VAL A 859 30.92 -17.49 -22.69
C VAL A 859 31.17 -16.58 -23.90
N LEU A 860 30.20 -15.77 -24.29
CA LEU A 860 30.35 -14.86 -25.44
C LEU A 860 31.45 -13.81 -25.23
N ARG A 861 31.63 -13.34 -23.98
CA ARG A 861 32.68 -12.38 -23.62
C ARG A 861 34.04 -13.01 -23.29
N ARG A 862 34.14 -14.35 -23.29
CA ARG A 862 35.32 -15.10 -22.82
C ARG A 862 35.75 -14.69 -21.40
N SER A 863 34.78 -14.48 -20.52
CA SER A 863 34.99 -14.05 -19.13
C SER A 863 35.37 -15.24 -18.24
N PRO A 864 36.34 -15.09 -17.31
CA PRO A 864 36.70 -16.13 -16.35
C PRO A 864 35.57 -16.48 -15.37
N GLN A 865 34.57 -15.60 -15.23
CA GLN A 865 33.40 -15.79 -14.36
C GLN A 865 32.59 -17.05 -14.69
N ILE A 866 32.77 -17.64 -15.89
CA ILE A 866 32.12 -18.90 -16.24
C ILE A 866 32.49 -20.04 -15.28
N ALA A 867 33.69 -20.01 -14.68
CA ALA A 867 34.11 -21.01 -13.70
C ALA A 867 33.25 -20.95 -12.42
N ASP A 868 33.01 -19.76 -11.87
CA ASP A 868 32.18 -19.58 -10.68
C ASP A 868 30.70 -19.92 -10.96
N LEU A 869 30.19 -19.52 -12.13
CA LEU A 869 28.81 -19.81 -12.53
C LEU A 869 28.60 -21.31 -12.80
N LYS A 870 29.63 -22.02 -13.29
CA LYS A 870 29.63 -23.48 -13.42
C LYS A 870 29.44 -24.14 -12.05
N ILE A 871 30.13 -23.66 -11.01
CA ILE A 871 30.01 -24.19 -9.64
C ILE A 871 28.57 -24.05 -9.14
N ASP A 872 27.96 -22.85 -9.24
CA ASP A 872 26.55 -22.64 -8.83
C ASP A 872 25.58 -23.57 -9.59
N LEU A 873 25.80 -23.76 -10.90
CA LEU A 873 24.98 -24.69 -11.67
C LEU A 873 25.17 -26.15 -11.22
N MET A 874 26.41 -26.59 -10.97
CA MET A 874 26.70 -27.93 -10.46
C MET A 874 26.04 -28.19 -9.11
N ASP A 875 26.11 -27.24 -8.19
CA ASP A 875 25.52 -27.36 -6.85
C ASP A 875 23.99 -27.51 -6.93
N ARG A 876 23.34 -26.75 -7.81
CA ARG A 876 21.90 -26.87 -8.07
C ARG A 876 21.52 -28.23 -8.62
N LEU A 877 22.33 -28.78 -9.52
CA LEU A 877 22.10 -30.11 -10.11
C LEU A 877 22.45 -31.25 -9.15
N ALA A 878 23.40 -31.05 -8.24
CA ALA A 878 23.73 -32.00 -7.18
C ALA A 878 22.58 -32.12 -6.18
N ALA A 879 21.89 -31.02 -5.89
CA ALA A 879 20.75 -30.99 -4.99
C ALA A 879 19.45 -31.59 -5.57
N LEU A 880 19.40 -32.00 -6.85
CA LEU A 880 18.20 -32.56 -7.46
C LEU A 880 17.82 -33.94 -6.88
N GLN A 881 16.54 -34.11 -6.56
CA GLN A 881 16.00 -35.36 -6.04
C GLN A 881 15.82 -36.42 -7.14
N MET A 882 16.88 -37.19 -7.42
CA MET A 882 16.90 -38.20 -8.50
C MET A 882 15.86 -39.33 -8.37
N HIS A 883 15.21 -39.49 -7.21
CA HIS A 883 14.16 -40.49 -7.02
C HIS A 883 12.81 -40.08 -7.61
N LEU A 884 12.60 -38.79 -7.92
CA LEU A 884 11.35 -38.29 -8.48
C LEU A 884 11.27 -38.56 -10.00
N ASN A 885 10.13 -39.05 -10.48
CA ASN A 885 9.92 -39.39 -11.90
C ASN A 885 10.23 -38.24 -12.88
N PRO A 886 9.81 -36.98 -12.64
CA PRO A 886 10.13 -35.87 -13.55
C PRO A 886 11.65 -35.59 -13.68
N VAL A 887 12.42 -35.85 -12.61
CA VAL A 887 13.88 -35.67 -12.62
C VAL A 887 14.56 -36.81 -13.37
N ARG A 888 14.06 -38.05 -13.19
CA ARG A 888 14.58 -39.24 -13.89
C ARG A 888 14.40 -39.17 -15.41
N GLU A 889 13.27 -38.64 -15.87
CA GLU A 889 13.01 -38.44 -17.31
C GLU A 889 14.03 -37.51 -17.98
N LYS A 890 14.70 -36.65 -17.21
CA LYS A 890 15.74 -35.72 -17.70
C LYS A 890 17.16 -36.10 -17.29
N ALA A 891 17.37 -37.33 -16.80
CA ALA A 891 18.66 -37.79 -16.28
C ALA A 891 19.81 -37.67 -17.30
N ASP A 892 19.53 -37.90 -18.59
CA ASP A 892 20.53 -37.78 -19.65
C ASP A 892 21.03 -36.33 -19.81
N VAL A 893 20.15 -35.34 -19.65
CA VAL A 893 20.53 -33.92 -19.68
C VAL A 893 21.38 -33.56 -18.46
N ILE A 894 21.00 -34.06 -17.27
CA ILE A 894 21.79 -33.86 -16.04
C ILE A 894 23.18 -34.47 -16.20
N LYS A 895 23.27 -35.68 -16.76
CA LYS A 895 24.54 -36.38 -17.00
C LYS A 895 25.40 -35.64 -18.03
N ARG A 896 24.80 -35.14 -19.12
CA ARG A 896 25.49 -34.30 -20.11
C ARG A 896 26.09 -33.06 -19.47
N VAL A 897 25.34 -32.35 -18.64
CA VAL A 897 25.84 -31.11 -18.01
C VAL A 897 26.91 -31.38 -16.94
N LYS A 898 26.88 -32.55 -16.29
CA LYS A 898 27.90 -32.98 -15.32
C LYS A 898 29.20 -33.50 -15.95
N SER A 899 29.25 -33.75 -17.26
CA SER A 899 30.46 -34.27 -17.90
C SER A 899 31.48 -33.17 -18.20
N ASP A 900 32.76 -33.47 -18.07
CA ASP A 900 33.83 -32.53 -18.41
C ASP A 900 33.86 -32.18 -19.90
N GLU A 901 33.39 -33.09 -20.75
CA GLU A 901 33.23 -32.91 -22.21
C GLU A 901 32.28 -31.76 -22.55
N PHE A 902 31.22 -31.54 -21.77
CA PHE A 902 30.31 -30.42 -21.99
C PHE A 902 30.99 -29.06 -21.74
N TRP A 903 31.93 -29.02 -20.78
CA TRP A 903 32.59 -27.78 -20.36
C TRP A 903 33.85 -27.45 -21.16
N SER A 904 34.51 -28.44 -21.77
CA SER A 904 35.73 -28.22 -22.58
C SER A 904 35.48 -27.43 -23.86
N GLY A 905 34.22 -27.34 -24.31
CA GLY A 905 33.80 -26.58 -25.50
C GLY A 905 32.42 -25.93 -25.35
N VAL A 906 32.07 -25.46 -24.15
CA VAL A 906 30.75 -24.88 -23.87
C VAL A 906 30.47 -23.66 -24.74
N THR A 907 29.32 -23.65 -25.42
CA THR A 907 28.84 -22.53 -26.24
C THR A 907 27.55 -21.95 -25.66
N ALA A 908 27.21 -20.70 -26.03
CA ALA A 908 25.94 -20.10 -25.63
C ALA A 908 24.74 -20.93 -26.10
N GLN A 909 24.85 -21.60 -27.26
CA GLN A 909 23.84 -22.50 -27.81
C GLN A 909 23.69 -23.77 -26.96
N ALA A 910 24.81 -24.38 -26.56
CA ALA A 910 24.78 -25.57 -25.70
C ALA A 910 24.12 -25.29 -24.33
N LEU A 911 24.32 -24.09 -23.79
CA LEU A 911 23.65 -23.63 -22.57
C LEU A 911 22.14 -23.42 -22.76
N GLU A 912 21.72 -22.94 -23.93
CA GLU A 912 20.29 -22.76 -24.24
C GLU A 912 19.56 -24.10 -24.38
N GLU A 913 20.19 -25.09 -25.03
CA GLU A 913 19.64 -26.44 -25.20
C GLU A 913 19.31 -27.12 -23.87
N VAL A 914 20.14 -26.90 -22.84
CA VAL A 914 19.94 -27.49 -21.52
C VAL A 914 19.01 -26.66 -20.62
N ARG A 915 18.84 -25.36 -20.91
CA ARG A 915 18.00 -24.44 -20.12
C ARG A 915 16.57 -24.94 -20.01
N GLY A 916 15.93 -25.28 -21.14
CA GLY A 916 14.54 -25.73 -21.19
C GLY A 916 14.26 -26.96 -20.32
N PRO A 917 14.96 -28.09 -20.54
CA PRO A 917 14.80 -29.30 -19.73
C PRO A 917 15.13 -29.11 -18.25
N LEU A 918 16.19 -28.36 -17.93
CA LEU A 918 16.58 -28.13 -16.53
C LEU A 918 15.58 -27.23 -15.79
N ARG A 919 14.99 -26.25 -16.50
CA ARG A 919 13.95 -25.36 -15.96
C ARG A 919 12.73 -26.11 -15.44
N GLU A 920 12.35 -27.21 -16.11
CA GLU A 920 11.20 -28.03 -15.70
C GLU A 920 11.44 -28.72 -14.35
N ILE A 921 12.68 -29.09 -14.04
CA ILE A 921 13.00 -29.96 -12.89
C ILE A 921 13.69 -29.25 -11.73
N VAL A 922 14.23 -28.03 -11.92
CA VAL A 922 15.06 -27.33 -10.91
C VAL A 922 14.35 -27.09 -9.58
N HIS A 923 13.01 -27.02 -9.58
CA HIS A 923 12.20 -26.86 -8.37
C HIS A 923 12.15 -28.11 -7.48
N HIS A 924 12.55 -29.28 -8.01
CA HIS A 924 12.69 -30.55 -7.28
C HIS A 924 14.04 -30.70 -6.58
N ARG A 925 14.85 -29.64 -6.52
CA ARG A 925 16.06 -29.65 -5.71
C ARG A 925 15.69 -29.68 -4.24
N GLN A 926 16.40 -30.48 -3.45
CA GLN A 926 16.51 -30.24 -2.03
C GLN A 926 17.02 -28.82 -1.89
N ARG A 927 16.19 -27.95 -1.33
CA ARG A 927 16.68 -26.65 -0.91
C ARG A 927 17.71 -26.96 0.15
N GLY A 928 18.97 -26.77 -0.21
CA GLY A 928 19.99 -26.60 0.79
C GLY A 928 19.45 -25.52 1.72
N GLY A 929 19.04 -25.92 2.92
CA GLY A 929 19.53 -25.16 4.04
C GLY A 929 21.03 -25.23 3.85
N GLY A 930 21.63 -24.27 3.14
CA GLY A 930 23.02 -23.95 3.43
C GLY A 930 23.03 -23.88 4.93
N GLN A 931 23.81 -24.76 5.58
CA GLN A 931 23.78 -24.92 7.04
C GLN A 931 23.68 -23.51 7.59
N ALA A 932 22.49 -23.14 8.07
CA ALA A 932 22.43 -21.99 8.93
C ALA A 932 23.39 -22.41 10.01
N LEU A 933 24.51 -21.69 10.15
CA LEU A 933 25.42 -21.89 11.27
C LEU A 933 24.48 -22.02 12.46
N LEU A 934 24.40 -23.24 13.00
CA LEU A 934 23.35 -23.56 13.94
C LEU A 934 23.55 -22.55 15.07
N PRO A 935 22.50 -21.81 15.46
CA PRO A 935 22.65 -20.85 16.51
C PRO A 935 23.28 -21.51 17.72
N LYS A 936 24.50 -21.09 18.07
CA LYS A 936 25.24 -21.67 19.19
C LYS A 936 24.84 -20.92 20.45
N VAL A 937 24.40 -21.67 21.45
CA VAL A 937 24.15 -21.14 22.80
C VAL A 937 25.38 -21.47 23.63
N ILE A 938 26.08 -20.45 24.08
CA ILE A 938 27.26 -20.58 24.94
C ILE A 938 26.95 -19.99 26.31
N ASP A 939 27.69 -20.40 27.33
CA ASP A 939 27.58 -19.83 28.68
C ASP A 939 28.96 -19.35 29.13
N VAL A 940 29.35 -18.16 28.68
CA VAL A 940 30.66 -17.57 28.95
C VAL A 940 30.47 -16.36 29.86
N THR A 941 31.18 -16.35 30.97
CA THR A 941 31.06 -15.30 32.00
C THR A 941 31.60 -13.97 31.45
N GLU A 942 30.81 -12.90 31.57
CA GLU A 942 31.25 -11.55 31.23
C GLU A 942 32.03 -10.94 32.39
N GLU A 943 33.13 -10.23 32.09
CA GLU A 943 33.85 -9.48 33.12
C GLU A 943 33.02 -8.25 33.56
N GLU A 944 32.72 -8.15 34.86
CA GLU A 944 31.94 -7.03 35.41
C GLU A 944 32.56 -5.66 35.10
N SER A 945 33.89 -5.56 35.03
CA SER A 945 34.61 -4.32 34.67
C SER A 945 34.42 -3.90 33.20
N SER A 946 34.02 -4.83 32.34
CA SER A 946 33.88 -4.61 30.90
C SER A 946 32.42 -4.25 30.51
N ILE A 947 31.50 -4.32 31.46
CA ILE A 947 30.13 -3.83 31.32
C ILE A 947 30.14 -2.30 31.41
N LEU A 948 29.66 -1.65 30.35
CA LEU A 948 29.51 -0.19 30.36
C LEU A 948 28.08 0.17 30.73
N PHE A 949 27.97 1.01 31.76
CA PHE A 949 26.72 1.60 32.19
C PHE A 949 26.75 3.09 31.87
N ASN A 950 25.75 3.55 31.13
CA ASN A 950 25.55 4.97 30.88
C ASN A 950 24.08 5.31 31.08
N ARG A 951 23.81 6.41 31.79
CA ARG A 951 22.46 6.93 31.95
C ARG A 951 22.33 8.16 31.07
N ARG A 952 21.52 8.05 30.02
CA ARG A 952 21.18 9.18 29.18
C ARG A 952 19.84 9.75 29.65
N SER A 953 19.86 11.01 30.06
CA SER A 953 18.68 11.85 29.98
C SER A 953 18.50 12.12 28.48
N ALA A 954 17.50 11.49 27.85
CA ALA A 954 17.17 11.82 26.47
C ALA A 954 16.92 13.32 26.44
N SER A 955 17.71 14.09 25.66
CA SER A 955 17.71 15.55 25.60
C SER A 955 16.31 16.15 25.74
N LEU A 956 15.91 16.37 26.97
CA LEU A 956 14.69 17.01 27.40
C LEU A 956 15.16 17.73 28.64
N THR A 957 15.62 18.95 28.46
CA THR A 957 15.76 19.93 29.54
C THR A 957 14.55 19.94 30.49
N ALA A 958 13.40 19.39 30.07
CA ALA A 958 12.21 19.13 30.87
C ALA A 958 12.33 18.01 31.94
N VAL A 959 13.10 16.92 31.77
CA VAL A 959 13.04 15.76 32.70
C VAL A 959 13.76 16.05 34.03
N ASP A 960 15.00 16.55 33.97
CA ASP A 960 15.74 16.96 35.18
C ASP A 960 15.05 18.14 35.87
N MET A 961 14.48 19.06 35.08
CA MET A 961 13.71 20.19 35.61
C MET A 961 12.39 19.77 36.26
N LYS A 962 11.68 18.76 35.75
CA LYS A 962 10.36 18.33 36.28
C LYS A 962 10.50 17.52 37.57
N ALA A 963 11.50 16.63 37.66
CA ALA A 963 11.82 15.94 38.91
C ALA A 963 12.28 16.93 39.99
N TYR A 964 13.07 17.93 39.62
CA TYR A 964 13.49 19.00 40.52
C TYR A 964 12.34 19.94 40.89
N GLN A 965 11.47 20.30 39.94
CA GLN A 965 10.21 21.04 40.18
C GLN A 965 9.33 20.30 41.18
N GLN A 966 9.18 18.98 41.08
CA GLN A 966 8.40 18.19 42.04
C GLN A 966 9.01 18.20 43.45
N ILE A 967 10.34 18.18 43.57
CA ILE A 967 11.03 18.31 44.86
C ILE A 967 10.77 19.69 45.46
N VAL A 968 10.91 20.75 44.66
CA VAL A 968 10.65 22.14 45.10
C VAL A 968 9.17 22.34 45.41
N GLU A 969 8.25 21.85 44.58
CA GLU A 969 6.80 21.90 44.75
C GLU A 969 6.36 21.17 46.02
N ALA A 970 6.86 19.95 46.26
CA ALA A 970 6.55 19.18 47.45
C ALA A 970 7.00 19.90 48.73
N GLU A 971 8.13 20.61 48.69
CA GLU A 971 8.62 21.39 49.82
C GLU A 971 7.83 22.69 50.00
N LEU A 972 7.53 23.40 48.91
CA LEU A 972 6.69 24.60 48.91
C LEU A 972 5.27 24.31 49.42
N LYS A 973 4.70 23.15 49.08
CA LYS A 973 3.37 22.71 49.55
C LYS A 973 3.33 22.49 51.07
N LYS A 974 4.42 22.05 51.71
CA LYS A 974 4.45 21.87 53.18
C LYS A 974 4.36 23.18 53.95
N HIS A 975 4.87 24.26 53.38
CA HIS A 975 4.91 25.58 54.00
C HIS A 975 3.85 26.54 53.46
N PHE A 976 2.90 25.99 52.67
CA PHE A 976 1.90 26.77 51.95
C PHE A 976 0.97 27.55 52.89
N ASP A 977 0.51 26.91 53.96
CA ASP A 977 -0.43 27.51 54.91
C ASP A 977 0.25 28.43 55.94
N THR A 978 1.57 28.33 56.10
CA THR A 978 2.34 29.03 57.12
C THR A 978 3.12 30.22 56.57
N ASN A 979 3.48 30.24 55.28
CA ASN A 979 4.29 31.29 54.68
C ASN A 979 3.43 32.40 54.03
N SER A 980 3.54 33.63 54.53
CA SER A 980 2.78 34.78 54.03
C SER A 980 3.14 35.17 52.59
N THR A 981 4.36 34.91 52.14
CA THR A 981 4.83 35.21 50.78
C THR A 981 4.24 34.24 49.76
N LEU A 982 4.13 32.94 50.10
CA LEU A 982 3.47 31.95 49.24
C LEU A 982 1.97 32.23 49.04
N LYS A 983 1.30 32.75 50.08
CA LYS A 983 -0.10 33.18 49.99
C LYS A 983 -0.29 34.37 49.04
N LYS A 984 0.58 35.39 49.13
CA LYS A 984 0.59 36.53 48.21
C LYS A 984 0.80 36.10 46.75
N ILE A 985 1.77 35.21 46.53
CA ILE A 985 2.09 34.67 45.19
C ILE A 985 0.90 33.93 44.55
N ARG A 986 0.13 33.16 45.33
CA ARG A 986 -1.08 32.47 44.85
C ARG A 986 -2.27 33.40 44.64
N ALA A 987 -2.45 34.39 45.51
CA ALA A 987 -3.50 35.41 45.35
C ALA A 987 -3.21 36.40 44.21
N GLY A 988 -1.97 36.41 43.72
CA GLY A 988 -1.49 37.31 42.67
C GLY A 988 -1.18 38.72 43.13
N GLU A 989 -0.83 38.85 44.41
CA GLU A 989 -0.39 40.09 45.01
C GLU A 989 1.11 40.32 44.76
N PRO A 990 1.57 41.57 44.63
CA PRO A 990 2.97 41.90 44.43
C PRO A 990 3.84 41.49 45.63
N VAL A 991 5.05 41.02 45.33
CA VAL A 991 6.01 40.49 46.31
C VAL A 991 7.28 41.33 46.28
N SER A 992 7.88 41.62 47.43
CA SER A 992 9.15 42.37 47.48
C SER A 992 10.36 41.48 47.21
N ASP A 993 11.46 42.05 46.72
CA ASP A 993 12.71 41.29 46.49
C ASP A 993 13.22 40.60 47.77
N SER A 994 13.04 41.24 48.93
CA SER A 994 13.40 40.64 50.22
C SER A 994 12.53 39.43 50.61
N ASP A 995 11.26 39.41 50.19
CA ASP A 995 10.38 38.28 50.45
C ASP A 995 10.80 37.06 49.61
N LEU A 996 11.24 37.30 48.37
CA LEU A 996 11.72 36.28 47.43
C LEU A 996 13.06 35.68 47.89
N ASP A 997 13.99 36.50 48.37
CA ASP A 997 15.26 36.05 48.95
C ASP A 997 15.05 35.17 50.20
N SER A 998 14.04 35.48 51.02
CA SER A 998 13.67 34.66 52.18
C SER A 998 13.16 33.28 51.77
N LEU A 999 12.44 33.20 50.65
CA LEU A 999 11.81 32.00 50.13
C LEU A 999 12.86 31.08 49.50
N VAL A 1000 13.80 31.64 48.74
CA VAL A 1000 14.96 30.93 48.20
C VAL A 1000 15.86 30.42 49.32
N SER A 1001 16.10 31.22 50.35
CA SER A 1001 16.89 30.82 51.52
C SER A 1001 16.24 29.66 52.28
N LEU A 1002 14.90 29.65 52.39
CA LEU A 1002 14.14 28.59 53.04
C LEU A 1002 14.20 27.26 52.28
N ILE A 1003 14.10 27.29 50.94
CA ILE A 1003 14.27 26.10 50.09
C ILE A 1003 15.69 25.54 50.23
N LEU A 1004 16.71 26.41 50.15
CA LEU A 1004 18.13 26.03 50.22
C LEU A 1004 18.57 25.49 51.59
N THR A 1005 17.94 25.91 52.69
CA THR A 1005 18.32 25.46 54.04
C THR A 1005 17.68 24.14 54.44
N GLN A 1006 16.51 23.79 53.89
CA GLN A 1006 15.77 22.59 54.29
C GLN A 1006 15.91 21.40 53.34
N SER A 1007 16.37 21.60 52.10
CA SER A 1007 16.55 20.52 51.12
C SER A 1007 18.03 20.18 50.91
N GLY A 1008 18.53 19.16 51.63
CA GLY A 1008 19.93 18.70 51.54
C GLY A 1008 20.37 18.15 50.17
N ASN A 1009 19.43 17.94 49.24
CA ASN A 1009 19.67 17.41 47.89
C ASN A 1009 19.57 18.49 46.79
N ALA A 1010 19.32 19.76 47.13
CA ALA A 1010 19.23 20.85 46.16
C ALA A 1010 20.62 21.46 45.89
N SER A 1011 21.18 21.24 44.69
CA SER A 1011 22.44 21.86 44.28
C SER A 1011 22.26 23.36 44.01
N ARG A 1012 23.08 24.19 44.67
CA ARG A 1012 23.13 25.65 44.45
C ARG A 1012 23.47 26.03 43.00
N ALA A 1013 24.19 25.17 42.28
CA ALA A 1013 24.55 25.37 40.88
C ALA A 1013 23.35 25.19 39.94
N VAL A 1014 22.47 24.21 40.22
CA VAL A 1014 21.25 23.92 39.43
C VAL A 1014 20.20 25.02 39.62
N LEU A 1015 20.09 25.57 40.83
CA LEU A 1015 19.25 26.75 41.10
C LEU A 1015 19.75 27.97 40.33
N ALA A 1016 21.07 28.25 40.34
CA ALA A 1016 21.63 29.35 39.57
C ALA A 1016 21.42 29.18 38.05
N GLU A 1017 21.50 27.95 37.54
CA GLU A 1017 21.24 27.63 36.13
C GLU A 1017 19.75 27.82 35.76
N PHE A 1018 18.83 27.35 36.60
CA PHE A 1018 17.37 27.56 36.47
C PHE A 1018 17.00 29.06 36.43
N PHE A 1019 17.60 29.86 37.32
CA PHE A 1019 17.37 31.31 37.39
C PHE A 1019 18.13 32.11 36.33
N SER A 1020 19.21 31.57 35.76
CA SER A 1020 19.93 32.22 34.66
C SER A 1020 19.26 32.06 33.30
N ALA A 1021 18.51 30.97 33.11
CA ALA A 1021 17.78 30.66 31.87
C ALA A 1021 16.41 31.35 31.77
N THR A 1022 15.83 31.76 32.90
CA THR A 1022 14.60 32.57 32.94
C THR A 1022 14.99 34.04 32.97
N ALA A 1023 14.84 34.75 31.85
CA ALA A 1023 14.96 36.21 31.80
C ALA A 1023 13.83 36.95 32.58
N GLU A 1024 13.15 36.26 33.51
CA GLU A 1024 11.94 36.71 34.21
C GLU A 1024 12.15 36.82 35.73
N PRO A 1025 11.47 37.75 36.42
CA PRO A 1025 11.51 37.88 37.87
C PRO A 1025 11.16 36.57 38.61
N LEU A 1026 11.92 36.24 39.66
CA LEU A 1026 11.84 35.04 40.50
C LEU A 1026 10.41 34.67 40.99
N GLN A 1027 9.53 35.67 41.14
CA GLN A 1027 8.09 35.49 41.41
C GLN A 1027 7.33 34.69 40.34
N PHE A 1028 7.69 34.82 39.06
CA PHE A 1028 7.08 34.08 37.95
C PHE A 1028 7.58 32.63 37.90
N ALA A 1029 8.86 32.41 38.21
CA ALA A 1029 9.43 31.08 38.35
C ALA A 1029 8.77 30.30 39.51
N ILE A 1030 8.52 30.94 40.66
CA ILE A 1030 7.83 30.30 41.79
C ILE A 1030 6.34 30.04 41.46
N ARG A 1031 5.67 30.93 40.71
CA ARG A 1031 4.32 30.69 40.19
C ARG A 1031 4.25 29.49 39.24
N SER A 1032 5.25 29.32 38.38
CA SER A 1032 5.34 28.16 37.48
C SER A 1032 5.45 26.82 38.22
N ILE A 1033 5.94 26.83 39.46
CA ILE A 1033 6.11 25.64 40.30
C ILE A 1033 4.84 25.34 41.12
N ILE A 1034 4.07 26.36 41.50
CA ILE A 1034 2.83 26.20 42.28
C ILE A 1034 1.63 25.84 41.38
N GLY A 1035 1.67 26.27 40.10
CA GLY A 1035 0.71 25.91 39.05
C GLY A 1035 -0.66 26.58 39.18
N MET A 1036 -1.15 27.20 38.09
CA MET A 1036 -2.60 27.30 37.87
C MET A 1036 -3.11 25.94 37.41
N ASP A 1037 -4.37 25.63 37.67
CA ASP A 1037 -4.99 24.38 37.22
C ASP A 1037 -4.97 24.30 35.68
N ALA A 1038 -4.09 23.46 35.12
CA ALA A 1038 -3.88 23.33 33.68
C ALA A 1038 -5.16 22.88 32.96
N ASP A 1039 -6.00 22.08 33.63
CA ASP A 1039 -7.29 21.66 33.11
C ASP A 1039 -8.26 22.84 33.02
N ALA A 1040 -8.18 23.80 33.95
CA ALA A 1040 -8.99 25.02 33.92
C ALA A 1040 -8.58 25.99 32.81
N VAL A 1041 -7.27 26.13 32.54
CA VAL A 1041 -6.74 26.91 31.42
C VAL A 1041 -7.18 26.27 30.10
N GLN A 1042 -6.99 24.96 29.95
CA GLN A 1042 -7.41 24.22 28.77
C GLN A 1042 -8.93 24.36 28.52
N ALA A 1043 -9.75 24.26 29.56
CA ALA A 1043 -11.20 24.40 29.44
C ALA A 1043 -11.63 25.78 28.92
N LYS A 1044 -10.92 26.85 29.31
CA LYS A 1044 -11.18 28.23 28.85
C LYS A 1044 -10.76 28.47 27.41
N PHE A 1045 -9.61 27.96 27.00
CA PHE A 1045 -9.19 28.03 25.59
C PHE A 1045 -10.06 27.15 24.68
N ALA A 1046 -10.51 25.99 25.17
CA ALA A 1046 -11.51 25.19 24.50
C ALA A 1046 -12.87 25.91 24.43
N GLU A 1047 -13.27 26.67 25.44
CA GLU A 1047 -14.46 27.56 25.40
C GLU A 1047 -14.34 28.65 24.34
N PHE A 1048 -13.17 29.28 24.22
CA PHE A 1048 -12.92 30.27 23.17
C PHE A 1048 -13.01 29.65 21.77
N ALA A 1049 -12.37 28.50 21.56
CA ALA A 1049 -12.44 27.78 20.30
C ALA A 1049 -13.86 27.34 19.92
N ARG A 1050 -14.71 27.09 20.93
CA ARG A 1050 -16.15 26.81 20.76
C ARG A 1050 -16.96 28.04 20.36
N LYS A 1051 -16.68 29.19 20.99
CA LYS A 1051 -17.36 30.45 20.66
C LYS A 1051 -17.07 30.91 19.22
N HIS A 1052 -15.88 30.58 18.73
CA HIS A 1052 -15.37 30.97 17.41
C HIS A 1052 -15.06 29.74 16.54
N PRO A 1053 -16.07 29.04 15.99
CA PRO A 1053 -15.84 27.80 15.24
C PRO A 1053 -15.05 28.02 13.94
N LYS A 1054 -15.15 29.23 13.36
CA LYS A 1054 -14.49 29.65 12.11
C LYS A 1054 -12.99 29.92 12.23
N LEU A 1055 -12.40 29.72 13.41
CA LEU A 1055 -10.96 29.93 13.59
C LEU A 1055 -10.16 29.12 12.56
N THR A 1056 -9.18 29.74 11.92
CA THR A 1056 -8.24 29.08 11.00
C THR A 1056 -7.28 28.16 11.77
N ALA A 1057 -6.56 27.30 11.07
CA ALA A 1057 -5.52 26.48 11.69
C ALA A 1057 -4.37 27.35 12.25
N LYS A 1058 -4.11 28.50 11.62
CA LYS A 1058 -3.13 29.50 12.11
C LYS A 1058 -3.56 30.10 13.44
N GLN A 1059 -4.81 30.53 13.56
CA GLN A 1059 -5.38 31.03 14.82
C GLN A 1059 -5.40 29.94 15.90
N THR A 1060 -5.77 28.71 15.55
CA THR A 1060 -5.76 27.57 16.49
C THR A 1060 -4.35 27.28 17.02
N ARG A 1061 -3.32 27.38 16.16
CA ARG A 1061 -1.91 27.25 16.58
C ARG A 1061 -1.50 28.37 17.53
N PHE A 1062 -1.88 29.61 17.24
CA PHE A 1062 -1.59 30.75 18.12
C PHE A 1062 -2.24 30.55 19.51
N LEU A 1063 -3.49 30.09 19.55
CA LEU A 1063 -4.17 29.74 20.80
C LEU A 1063 -3.47 28.63 21.56
N ALA A 1064 -2.98 27.59 20.88
CA ALA A 1064 -2.22 26.52 21.52
C ALA A 1064 -0.91 27.03 22.15
N LEU A 1065 -0.15 27.88 21.43
CA LEU A 1065 1.04 28.52 21.97
C LEU A 1065 0.71 29.39 23.20
N LEU A 1066 -0.38 30.14 23.13
CA LEU A 1066 -0.84 31.01 24.21
C LEU A 1066 -1.30 30.20 25.44
N GLN A 1067 -2.07 29.14 25.21
CA GLN A 1067 -2.50 28.21 26.25
C GLN A 1067 -1.29 27.60 26.96
N ASN A 1068 -0.30 27.11 26.21
CA ASN A 1068 0.92 26.53 26.75
C ASN A 1068 1.75 27.56 27.54
N HIS A 1069 1.85 28.79 27.03
CA HIS A 1069 2.54 29.87 27.73
C HIS A 1069 1.83 30.19 29.06
N ILE A 1070 0.51 30.37 29.04
CA ILE A 1070 -0.25 30.67 30.28
C ILE A 1070 -0.22 29.49 31.25
N ALA A 1071 -0.32 28.26 30.77
CA ALA A 1071 -0.20 27.06 31.62
C ALA A 1071 1.16 26.98 32.31
N ARG A 1072 2.24 27.40 31.63
CA ARG A 1072 3.61 27.36 32.15
C ARG A 1072 3.97 28.55 33.04
N TYR A 1073 3.57 29.76 32.68
CA TYR A 1073 4.01 31.01 33.33
C TYR A 1073 2.90 31.69 34.14
N GLY A 1074 1.66 31.19 34.08
CA GLY A 1074 0.49 31.67 34.82
C GLY A 1074 -0.18 32.93 34.24
N SER A 1075 0.55 33.76 33.50
CA SER A 1075 0.02 34.97 32.85
C SER A 1075 0.91 35.38 31.68
N ILE A 1076 0.43 36.32 30.86
CA ILE A 1076 1.18 36.91 29.75
C ILE A 1076 0.77 38.38 29.58
N THR A 1077 1.74 39.25 29.29
CA THR A 1077 1.47 40.65 28.96
C THR A 1077 1.22 40.79 27.46
N ILE A 1078 0.45 41.82 27.06
CA ILE A 1078 0.01 41.96 25.66
C ILE A 1078 1.21 42.18 24.73
N GLU A 1079 2.27 42.85 25.19
CA GLU A 1079 3.47 43.13 24.39
C GLU A 1079 4.18 41.83 23.95
N LYS A 1080 4.18 40.80 24.80
CA LYS A 1080 4.80 39.49 24.51
C LYS A 1080 4.11 38.73 23.37
N LEU A 1081 2.87 39.08 23.03
CA LEU A 1081 2.17 38.47 21.89
C LEU A 1081 2.77 38.89 20.53
N TYR A 1082 3.65 39.90 20.52
CA TYR A 1082 4.38 40.39 19.35
C TYR A 1082 5.86 39.98 19.37
N GLU A 1083 6.23 39.03 20.24
CA GLU A 1083 7.57 38.46 20.33
C GLU A 1083 7.57 36.95 20.03
N ALA A 1084 8.75 36.34 19.86
CA ALA A 1084 8.85 34.90 19.74
C ALA A 1084 8.42 34.22 21.06
N PRO A 1085 7.63 33.13 21.05
CA PRO A 1085 7.34 32.23 19.92
C PRO A 1085 6.09 32.59 19.08
N PHE A 1086 5.34 33.65 19.43
CA PHE A 1086 4.11 34.02 18.73
C PHE A 1086 4.36 34.53 17.32
N THR A 1087 5.47 35.26 17.13
CA THR A 1087 5.90 35.76 15.81
C THR A 1087 6.33 34.66 14.82
N VAL A 1088 6.46 33.41 15.29
CA VAL A 1088 6.69 32.25 14.42
C VAL A 1088 5.42 31.88 13.64
N VAL A 1089 4.24 32.22 14.17
CA VAL A 1089 2.95 31.97 13.50
C VAL A 1089 2.64 33.06 12.47
N ASP A 1090 2.90 34.31 12.83
CA ASP A 1090 2.86 35.47 11.91
C ASP A 1090 3.82 36.57 12.37
N ALA A 1091 4.44 37.29 11.44
CA ALA A 1091 5.38 38.36 11.76
C ALA A 1091 4.74 39.50 12.57
N ASP A 1092 3.45 39.77 12.37
CA ASP A 1092 2.70 40.85 13.03
C ASP A 1092 2.00 40.40 14.32
N GLY A 1093 2.32 39.21 14.84
CA GLY A 1093 1.84 38.72 16.14
C GLY A 1093 0.32 38.50 16.18
N LEU A 1094 -0.35 39.06 17.20
CA LEU A 1094 -1.79 38.92 17.38
C LEU A 1094 -2.60 39.49 16.20
N ASP A 1095 -2.23 40.68 15.75
CA ASP A 1095 -2.97 41.43 14.71
C ASP A 1095 -2.78 40.81 13.31
N GLY A 1096 -1.67 40.11 13.07
CA GLY A 1096 -1.45 39.33 11.84
C GLY A 1096 -2.12 37.96 11.80
N VAL A 1097 -2.69 37.52 12.94
CA VAL A 1097 -3.36 36.21 13.08
C VAL A 1097 -4.87 36.36 13.18
N PHE A 1098 -5.37 37.42 13.82
CA PHE A 1098 -6.79 37.67 14.02
C PHE A 1098 -7.19 38.98 13.33
N GLU A 1099 -7.97 38.88 12.25
CA GLU A 1099 -8.50 40.04 11.53
C GLU A 1099 -9.83 40.56 12.14
N ASP A 1100 -10.53 39.74 12.92
CA ASP A 1100 -11.81 40.09 13.56
C ASP A 1100 -11.57 40.71 14.95
N GLU A 1101 -11.93 42.00 15.09
CA GLU A 1101 -11.81 42.75 16.35
C GLU A 1101 -12.57 42.09 17.51
N THR A 1102 -13.66 41.35 17.23
CA THR A 1102 -14.43 40.65 18.26
C THR A 1102 -13.71 39.41 18.79
N GLU A 1103 -13.04 38.66 17.92
CA GLU A 1103 -12.18 37.53 18.30
C GLU A 1103 -10.99 38.02 19.14
N VAL A 1104 -10.36 39.13 18.73
CA VAL A 1104 -9.28 39.77 19.48
C VAL A 1104 -9.76 40.23 20.86
N SER A 1105 -10.89 40.92 20.94
CA SER A 1105 -11.45 41.39 22.21
C SER A 1105 -11.80 40.23 23.15
N ASP A 1106 -12.42 39.17 22.63
CA ASP A 1106 -12.74 37.97 23.41
C ASP A 1106 -11.46 37.27 23.89
N LEU A 1107 -10.43 37.17 23.04
CA LEU A 1107 -9.17 36.54 23.40
C LEU A 1107 -8.45 37.33 24.48
N LEU A 1108 -8.41 38.66 24.36
CA LEU A 1108 -7.90 39.56 25.38
C LEU A 1108 -8.68 39.43 26.70
N SER A 1109 -9.99 39.17 26.65
CA SER A 1109 -10.79 38.91 27.85
C SER A 1109 -10.38 37.61 28.55
N VAL A 1110 -10.09 36.55 27.79
CA VAL A 1110 -9.55 35.28 28.31
C VAL A 1110 -8.17 35.50 28.93
N ILE A 1111 -7.28 36.24 28.25
CA ILE A 1111 -5.95 36.57 28.78
C ILE A 1111 -6.04 37.38 30.07
N ARG A 1112 -6.90 38.40 30.12
CA ARG A 1112 -7.12 39.24 31.31
C ARG A 1112 -7.66 38.45 32.49
N ALA A 1113 -8.44 37.39 32.26
CA ALA A 1113 -8.91 36.51 33.32
C ALA A 1113 -7.77 35.77 34.05
N PHE A 1114 -6.60 35.64 33.40
CA PHE A 1114 -5.39 35.04 33.98
C PHE A 1114 -4.30 36.08 34.31
N GLY A 1115 -4.52 37.37 34.01
CA GLY A 1115 -3.58 38.46 34.30
C GLY A 1115 -3.76 39.07 35.69
N PRO A 1116 -2.76 39.79 36.23
CA PRO A 1116 -2.91 40.54 37.48
C PRO A 1116 -4.01 41.61 37.34
N SER A 1117 -4.84 41.77 38.38
CA SER A 1117 -5.88 42.79 38.43
C SER A 1117 -5.27 44.16 38.19
N ALA A 1118 -5.78 44.90 37.19
CA ALA A 1118 -5.36 46.26 36.90
C ALA A 1118 -5.66 47.16 38.11
N ALA A 1119 -4.66 47.35 38.96
CA ALA A 1119 -4.62 48.42 39.93
C ALA A 1119 -3.25 49.09 39.80
N GLU A 1120 -3.31 50.40 39.53
CA GLU A 1120 -2.21 51.37 39.50
C GLU A 1120 -1.40 51.47 38.19
N GLU A 1121 -2.03 52.10 37.20
CA GLU A 1121 -1.29 53.03 36.33
C GLU A 1121 -0.61 54.08 37.23
N SER A 1122 0.73 54.03 37.32
CA SER A 1122 1.57 55.10 37.84
C SER A 1122 2.17 55.90 36.67
N PRO A 1123 2.46 57.20 36.87
CA PRO A 1123 2.10 58.24 35.91
C PRO A 1123 3.07 58.38 34.73
N ARG A 1124 2.51 58.84 33.60
CA ARG A 1124 3.24 59.24 32.39
C ARG A 1124 4.46 60.11 32.72
N ASN A 1125 5.59 59.72 32.13
CA ASN A 1125 6.83 60.47 32.09
C ASN A 1125 6.60 61.82 31.37
N PRO A 1126 6.91 63.00 31.97
CA PRO A 1126 6.60 64.30 31.39
C PRO A 1126 7.49 64.71 30.19
N ASN A 1127 8.33 63.83 29.67
CA ASN A 1127 9.46 64.21 28.80
C ASN A 1127 9.42 63.69 27.35
N GLU A 1128 8.34 63.08 26.89
CA GLU A 1128 8.22 62.74 25.45
C GLU A 1128 7.51 63.87 24.70
N ARG A 1129 8.34 64.72 24.09
CA ARG A 1129 7.94 65.70 23.07
C ARG A 1129 7.63 64.97 21.77
N SER A 1130 6.51 65.39 21.20
CA SER A 1130 6.07 65.21 19.82
C SER A 1130 7.17 65.31 18.75
N GLU A 1131 7.27 64.29 17.90
CA GLU A 1131 7.51 64.37 16.46
C GLU A 1131 6.71 63.29 15.73
#